data_AF-A0A956KBY0-F1
#
_entry.id   AF-A0A956KBY0-F1
#
_cell.length_a   1.000
_cell.length_b   1.000
_cell.length_c   1.000
_cell.angle_alpha   90.00
_cell.angle_beta   90.00
_cell.angle_gamma   90.00
#
_symmetry.space_group_name_H-M   'P 1'
#
loop_
_entity.id
_entity.type
_entity.pdbx_description
1 polymer ?
#
loop_
_entity_poly.entity_id
_entity_poly.type
_entity_poly.pdbx_seq_one_letter_code
_entity_poly.pdbx_strand_id
1 'polypeptide(L)'
;FQTFVDDVIVHNRMMTGGFVIAGRSVTLADITAPVLCFVGERDEFARPRAVRAIDRAAPRAPLFERSADAGHFGLVVGAGALETTWSTVTRWVLWRAGKGPQPAEIVDVRGGGRARQRAARAGGDDLIGEVREAIWDQLGLGLRDVTESARWVRWQVPRLLSLVPVLLRGRVNIGRLLAERAAARPNDTLFLWRGRAYSYAEADARVNKLARALLARGVSPKGHVGILMDNHPDYLTSLLALSRIGAVAVLLNPGVRGPVLEHALAAGKVEQILTSPERAAAAVEAAGADAVARVYLVSAHSEASAALGLESLHERVQADGDDGPPQGLALNPGRAEELAWLMFTSGTTGRPKAAKMTNSRVLGAATLAAVGAGMTARDTVYVSLPLYHATGLVLGATAGFIAGSRVVLAPRFSVSRFWDDVRRHGVTVVLYVGELCRFLINTPEAANEKRHTIRLLVGNGMREDVWREVLRRFGGIRVLEFYAATEGNILLANLTGEKVGSVGRVPFDVLRTELLRYDFERGEVARDDDGNVMLCDDDEPGMLIGQIHPLNPFSRFDGYTDARATGKKIIHNVFTVGDAWFLSGDILRRDADGDFWFVDRVGDTFRWRGENVSTEEVEAVLRAAPGVEQVAVYGIEIAGEEGRAGMAALTLQPGTAALDGAALYEVAESSLAPRARPLFVRVVDALETTVTFKVIKRGLQEQGASLEAAGAGRLFRLDEPARRYAPVESER
;
A
#
# COMPACT_ATOMS: atom_id res chain seq x y z
N PHE A 1 -3.29 6.52 -35.59
CA PHE A 1 -4.50 7.32 -35.36
C PHE A 1 -5.53 6.55 -34.53
N GLN A 2 -5.87 5.32 -34.89
CA GLN A 2 -6.84 4.48 -34.14
C GLN A 2 -6.45 4.25 -32.68
N THR A 3 -5.20 3.90 -32.37
CA THR A 3 -4.68 3.80 -30.99
C THR A 3 -4.79 5.10 -30.20
N PHE A 4 -4.52 6.23 -30.85
CA PHE A 4 -4.66 7.56 -30.25
C PHE A 4 -6.14 7.87 -29.95
N VAL A 5 -7.05 7.51 -30.86
CA VAL A 5 -8.50 7.66 -30.68
C VAL A 5 -9.02 6.73 -29.57
N ASP A 6 -8.53 5.50 -29.47
CA ASP A 6 -8.91 4.56 -28.40
C ASP A 6 -8.41 5.01 -27.02
N ASP A 7 -7.21 5.59 -26.94
CA ASP A 7 -6.68 6.17 -25.71
C ASP A 7 -7.42 7.45 -25.29
N VAL A 8 -7.84 8.28 -26.26
CA VAL A 8 -8.52 9.56 -26.02
C VAL A 8 -10.01 9.38 -25.72
N ILE A 9 -10.74 8.63 -26.56
CA ILE A 9 -12.22 8.56 -26.56
C ILE A 9 -12.71 7.43 -25.66
N VAL A 10 -12.14 6.23 -25.75
CA VAL A 10 -12.66 5.05 -25.01
C VAL A 10 -12.30 5.10 -23.53
N HIS A 11 -11.18 5.74 -23.17
CA HIS A 11 -10.71 5.80 -21.79
C HIS A 11 -10.85 7.16 -21.11
N ASN A 12 -11.32 8.20 -21.83
CA ASN A 12 -11.51 9.56 -21.32
C ASN A 12 -10.25 10.14 -20.60
N ARG A 13 -9.05 9.72 -21.05
CA ARG A 13 -7.80 9.88 -20.27
C ARG A 13 -7.21 11.28 -20.27
N MET A 14 -7.57 12.13 -21.22
CA MET A 14 -7.27 13.57 -21.11
C MET A 14 -7.82 14.15 -19.80
N MET A 15 -8.94 13.62 -19.32
CA MET A 15 -9.66 14.13 -18.17
C MET A 15 -9.25 13.49 -16.84
N THR A 16 -8.64 12.31 -16.90
CA THR A 16 -8.44 11.44 -15.74
C THR A 16 -7.01 10.92 -15.61
N GLY A 17 -5.98 11.56 -16.20
CA GLY A 17 -4.59 11.13 -15.98
C GLY A 17 -3.57 11.31 -17.09
N GLY A 18 -3.92 12.01 -18.16
CA GLY A 18 -3.02 12.19 -19.30
C GLY A 18 -2.81 10.93 -20.14
N PHE A 19 -2.11 11.09 -21.26
CA PHE A 19 -1.75 10.02 -22.20
C PHE A 19 -0.23 9.99 -22.42
N VAL A 20 0.28 8.97 -23.11
CA VAL A 20 1.70 8.83 -23.43
C VAL A 20 1.92 9.21 -24.90
N ILE A 21 2.77 10.22 -25.16
CA ILE A 21 3.27 10.52 -26.51
C ILE A 21 4.78 10.27 -26.50
N ALA A 22 5.25 9.42 -27.42
CA ALA A 22 6.68 9.12 -27.58
C ALA A 22 7.38 8.77 -26.25
N GLY A 23 6.74 7.92 -25.44
CA GLY A 23 7.25 7.48 -24.13
C GLY A 23 7.15 8.51 -23.00
N ARG A 24 6.60 9.71 -23.23
CA ARG A 24 6.40 10.75 -22.21
C ARG A 24 4.94 10.92 -21.83
N SER A 25 4.66 11.00 -20.53
CA SER A 25 3.35 11.31 -19.99
C SER A 25 3.01 12.79 -20.22
N VAL A 26 1.88 13.06 -20.86
CA VAL A 26 1.34 14.39 -21.13
C VAL A 26 -0.03 14.50 -20.46
N THR A 27 -0.25 15.54 -19.65
CA THR A 27 -1.49 15.71 -18.86
C THR A 27 -2.00 17.15 -18.88
N LEU A 28 -3.32 17.33 -18.79
CA LEU A 28 -3.94 18.65 -18.61
C LEU A 28 -3.66 19.24 -17.22
N ALA A 29 -3.24 18.40 -16.25
CA ALA A 29 -2.88 18.86 -14.91
C ALA A 29 -1.64 19.76 -14.89
N ASP A 30 -0.82 19.72 -15.95
CA ASP A 30 0.38 20.55 -16.12
C ASP A 30 0.09 21.92 -16.74
N ILE A 31 -1.14 22.16 -17.20
CA ILE A 31 -1.52 23.45 -17.76
C ILE A 31 -1.74 24.47 -16.65
N THR A 32 -0.93 25.53 -16.68
CA THR A 32 -1.06 26.72 -15.81
C THR A 32 -1.60 27.94 -16.57
N ALA A 33 -1.58 27.89 -17.91
CA ALA A 33 -2.13 28.96 -18.74
C ALA A 33 -3.67 29.05 -18.60
N PRO A 34 -4.26 30.26 -18.70
CA PRO A 34 -5.71 30.43 -18.75
C PRO A 34 -6.36 29.63 -19.87
N VAL A 35 -7.52 29.02 -19.59
CA VAL A 35 -8.29 28.22 -20.56
C VAL A 35 -9.65 28.86 -20.74
N LEU A 36 -10.04 29.10 -21.99
CA LEU A 36 -11.41 29.48 -22.38
C LEU A 36 -12.10 28.27 -23.03
N CYS A 37 -13.19 27.78 -22.45
CA CYS A 37 -14.00 26.70 -23.00
C CYS A 37 -15.35 27.23 -23.52
N PHE A 38 -15.81 26.61 -24.61
CA PHE A 38 -17.13 26.88 -25.18
C PHE A 38 -18.04 25.69 -24.91
N VAL A 39 -19.24 25.94 -24.38
CA VAL A 39 -20.21 24.91 -24.03
C VAL A 39 -21.46 25.07 -24.90
N GLY A 40 -21.65 24.17 -25.86
CA GLY A 40 -22.88 24.09 -26.65
C GLY A 40 -24.01 23.53 -25.81
N GLU A 41 -25.05 24.31 -25.52
CA GLU A 41 -26.11 23.91 -24.59
C GLU A 41 -26.94 22.71 -25.09
N ARG A 42 -27.00 22.53 -26.41
CA ARG A 42 -27.73 21.44 -27.09
C ARG A 42 -26.80 20.46 -27.80
N ASP A 43 -25.49 20.50 -27.51
CA ASP A 43 -24.51 19.69 -28.22
C ASP A 43 -24.58 18.22 -27.80
N GLU A 44 -25.00 17.35 -28.72
CA GLU A 44 -25.10 15.91 -28.47
C GLU A 44 -23.74 15.17 -28.60
N PHE A 45 -22.80 15.76 -29.33
CA PHE A 45 -21.45 15.23 -29.57
C PHE A 45 -20.48 15.68 -28.47
N ALA A 46 -20.36 16.98 -28.24
CA ALA A 46 -19.56 17.57 -27.16
C ALA A 46 -20.46 17.96 -25.97
N ARG A 47 -21.10 16.95 -25.36
CA ARG A 47 -22.07 17.14 -24.28
C ARG A 47 -21.53 18.10 -23.20
N PRO A 48 -22.33 19.06 -22.70
CA PRO A 48 -21.89 20.03 -21.69
C PRO A 48 -21.15 19.45 -20.50
N ARG A 49 -21.57 18.27 -20.01
CA ARG A 49 -20.90 17.57 -18.90
C ARG A 49 -19.48 17.11 -19.24
N ALA A 50 -19.21 16.73 -20.49
CA ALA A 50 -17.90 16.30 -20.95
C ALA A 50 -16.96 17.51 -21.09
N VAL A 51 -17.44 18.62 -21.69
CA VAL A 51 -16.66 19.86 -21.82
C VAL A 51 -16.31 20.44 -20.45
N ARG A 52 -17.29 20.54 -19.54
CA ARG A 52 -17.09 21.05 -18.17
C ARG A 52 -16.22 20.16 -17.29
N ALA A 53 -15.93 18.92 -17.71
CA ALA A 53 -15.00 18.10 -16.97
C ALA A 53 -13.58 18.71 -16.99
N ILE A 54 -13.26 19.65 -17.90
CA ILE A 54 -11.93 20.30 -18.00
C ILE A 54 -11.55 21.01 -16.70
N ASP A 55 -12.53 21.46 -15.94
CA ASP A 55 -12.36 22.01 -14.61
C ASP A 55 -11.71 21.01 -13.63
N ARG A 56 -12.00 19.71 -13.77
CA ARG A 56 -11.33 18.65 -13.00
C ARG A 56 -9.95 18.31 -13.55
N ALA A 57 -9.77 18.36 -14.86
CA ALA A 57 -8.54 17.92 -15.53
C ALA A 57 -7.40 18.95 -15.48
N ALA A 58 -7.71 20.25 -15.48
CA ALA A 58 -6.75 21.35 -15.43
C ALA A 58 -6.96 22.23 -14.17
N PRO A 59 -6.67 21.71 -12.96
CA PRO A 59 -6.94 22.40 -11.70
C PRO A 59 -6.09 23.65 -11.46
N ARG A 60 -4.97 23.82 -12.18
CA ARG A 60 -4.04 24.96 -12.03
C ARG A 60 -4.28 26.08 -13.05
N ALA A 61 -5.03 25.80 -14.10
CA ALA A 61 -5.41 26.79 -15.11
C ALA A 61 -6.62 27.60 -14.63
N PRO A 62 -6.58 28.95 -14.69
CA PRO A 62 -7.80 29.76 -14.61
C PRO A 62 -8.76 29.34 -15.72
N LEU A 63 -10.00 28.99 -15.38
CA LEU A 63 -10.97 28.46 -16.34
C LEU A 63 -12.11 29.46 -16.57
N PHE A 64 -12.30 29.77 -17.85
CA PHE A 64 -13.32 30.67 -18.34
C PHE A 64 -14.28 29.89 -19.23
N GLU A 65 -15.59 30.11 -19.08
CA GLU A 65 -16.63 29.43 -19.85
C GLU A 65 -17.47 30.44 -20.63
N ARG A 66 -17.78 30.10 -21.88
CA ARG A 66 -18.86 30.72 -22.65
C ARG A 66 -19.86 29.68 -23.10
N SER A 67 -21.12 29.85 -22.71
CA SER A 67 -22.21 29.05 -23.26
C SER A 67 -22.62 29.57 -24.63
N ALA A 68 -23.01 28.65 -25.52
CA ALA A 68 -23.49 28.98 -26.85
C ALA A 68 -24.72 28.10 -27.17
N ASP A 69 -25.74 28.74 -27.74
CA ASP A 69 -26.97 28.05 -28.13
C ASP A 69 -26.78 27.38 -29.50
N ALA A 70 -26.14 26.21 -29.49
CA ALA A 70 -25.77 25.48 -30.70
C ALA A 70 -25.82 23.96 -30.48
N GLY A 71 -26.30 23.24 -31.50
CA GLY A 71 -26.52 21.78 -31.47
C GLY A 71 -25.33 20.92 -31.89
N HIS A 72 -24.41 21.44 -32.71
CA HIS A 72 -23.12 20.79 -32.95
C HIS A 72 -22.05 21.89 -32.97
N PHE A 73 -21.28 22.01 -31.89
CA PHE A 73 -20.19 22.97 -31.77
C PHE A 73 -18.96 22.42 -32.49
N GLY A 74 -19.07 22.26 -33.81
CA GLY A 74 -17.94 21.96 -34.68
C GLY A 74 -16.96 23.12 -34.63
N LEU A 75 -15.87 22.94 -33.90
CA LEU A 75 -14.86 23.97 -33.73
C LEU A 75 -14.22 24.33 -35.08
N VAL A 76 -13.87 25.61 -35.19
CA VAL A 76 -12.88 26.24 -36.09
C VAL A 76 -13.31 26.75 -37.47
N VAL A 77 -14.45 26.37 -38.07
CA VAL A 77 -14.78 26.78 -39.47
C VAL A 77 -16.25 27.15 -39.70
N GLY A 78 -16.49 28.24 -40.43
CA GLY A 78 -17.82 28.73 -40.84
C GLY A 78 -18.13 30.16 -40.36
N ALA A 79 -19.14 30.80 -40.98
CA ALA A 79 -19.53 32.19 -40.68
C ALA A 79 -19.92 32.39 -39.20
N GLY A 80 -20.70 31.46 -38.64
CA GLY A 80 -21.06 31.51 -37.21
C GLY A 80 -19.86 31.40 -36.26
N ALA A 81 -18.80 30.68 -36.65
CA ALA A 81 -17.58 30.58 -35.85
C ALA A 81 -16.75 31.88 -35.91
N LEU A 82 -16.72 32.56 -37.05
CA LEU A 82 -16.06 33.87 -37.20
C LEU A 82 -16.76 34.96 -36.38
N GLU A 83 -18.09 35.03 -36.49
CA GLU A 83 -18.90 36.04 -35.79
C GLU A 83 -18.94 35.80 -34.27
N THR A 84 -19.04 34.54 -33.85
CA THR A 84 -19.32 34.20 -32.46
C THR A 84 -18.05 33.77 -31.74
N THR A 85 -17.40 32.69 -32.19
CA THR A 85 -16.30 32.04 -31.47
C THR A 85 -15.02 32.88 -31.53
N TRP A 86 -14.54 33.20 -32.74
CA TRP A 86 -13.27 33.91 -32.95
C TRP A 86 -13.32 35.36 -32.45
N SER A 87 -14.44 36.05 -32.64
CA SER A 87 -14.60 37.42 -32.10
C SER A 87 -14.47 37.45 -30.57
N THR A 88 -14.99 36.44 -29.87
CA THR A 88 -14.88 36.35 -28.42
C THR A 88 -13.52 35.85 -27.96
N VAL A 89 -12.89 34.92 -28.67
CA VAL A 89 -11.50 34.53 -28.40
C VAL A 89 -10.59 35.75 -28.51
N THR A 90 -10.72 36.56 -29.56
CA THR A 90 -9.94 37.80 -29.74
C THR A 90 -10.16 38.77 -28.58
N ARG A 91 -11.41 39.04 -28.20
CA ARG A 91 -11.71 39.93 -27.06
C ARG A 91 -11.18 39.38 -25.74
N TRP A 92 -11.24 38.06 -25.53
CA TRP A 92 -10.66 37.41 -24.36
C TRP A 92 -9.14 37.52 -24.32
N VAL A 93 -8.45 37.27 -25.43
CA VAL A 93 -6.98 37.41 -25.53
C VAL A 93 -6.56 38.86 -25.27
N LEU A 94 -7.27 39.84 -25.85
CA LEU A 94 -7.00 41.26 -25.61
C LEU A 94 -7.19 41.63 -24.13
N TRP A 95 -8.27 41.17 -23.50
CA TRP A 95 -8.47 41.36 -22.06
C TRP A 95 -7.35 40.74 -21.21
N ARG A 96 -6.98 39.48 -21.50
CA ARG A 96 -5.90 38.78 -20.79
C ARG A 96 -4.53 39.45 -20.98
N ALA A 97 -4.34 40.19 -22.08
CA ALA A 97 -3.16 41.00 -22.34
C ALA A 97 -3.22 42.42 -21.74
N GLY A 98 -4.28 42.78 -21.00
CA GLY A 98 -4.48 44.13 -20.45
C GLY A 98 -4.87 45.19 -21.48
N LYS A 99 -5.27 44.78 -22.68
CA LYS A 99 -5.57 45.65 -23.84
C LYS A 99 -7.08 45.83 -24.09
N GLY A 100 -7.92 45.51 -23.12
CA GLY A 100 -9.37 45.66 -23.22
C GLY A 100 -10.12 45.16 -21.97
N PRO A 101 -11.42 45.46 -21.85
CA PRO A 101 -12.26 45.00 -20.73
C PRO A 101 -12.59 43.50 -20.82
N GLN A 102 -12.95 42.88 -19.69
CA GLN A 102 -13.43 41.49 -19.67
C GLN A 102 -14.72 41.36 -20.50
N PRO A 103 -14.81 40.41 -21.44
CA PRO A 103 -16.05 40.17 -22.17
C PRO A 103 -17.17 39.69 -21.23
N ALA A 104 -18.35 40.31 -21.28
CA ALA A 104 -19.45 40.03 -20.37
C ALA A 104 -20.03 38.60 -20.53
N GLU A 105 -19.91 38.03 -21.73
CA GLU A 105 -20.33 36.67 -22.06
C GLU A 105 -19.37 35.57 -21.58
N ILE A 106 -18.26 35.92 -20.91
CA ILE A 106 -17.28 34.98 -20.38
C ILE A 106 -17.36 34.94 -18.86
N VAL A 107 -17.72 33.77 -18.32
CA VAL A 107 -17.86 33.53 -16.89
C VAL A 107 -16.59 32.88 -16.34
N ASP A 108 -16.08 33.38 -15.22
CA ASP A 108 -15.06 32.68 -14.44
C ASP A 108 -15.73 31.51 -13.70
N VAL A 109 -15.36 30.30 -14.09
CA VAL A 109 -15.95 29.06 -13.56
C VAL A 109 -15.61 28.83 -12.10
N ARG A 110 -14.49 29.40 -11.61
CA ARG A 110 -14.00 29.22 -10.24
C ARG A 110 -14.22 30.46 -9.36
N GLY A 111 -14.50 31.62 -9.95
CA GLY A 111 -14.78 32.88 -9.27
C GLY A 111 -16.25 33.13 -8.88
N GLY A 112 -17.20 32.26 -9.23
CA GLY A 112 -18.63 32.48 -8.94
C GLY A 112 -19.41 31.18 -8.72
N GLY A 113 -19.94 31.00 -7.51
CA GLY A 113 -20.77 29.85 -7.15
C GLY A 113 -22.07 29.81 -7.95
N ARG A 114 -22.36 28.68 -8.61
CA ARG A 114 -23.70 28.36 -9.10
C ARG A 114 -24.13 26.97 -8.66
N ALA A 115 -25.31 26.95 -8.04
CA ALA A 115 -26.02 25.79 -7.51
C ALA A 115 -26.36 24.78 -8.61
N ARG A 116 -26.20 23.48 -8.30
CA ARG A 116 -26.61 22.36 -9.17
C ARG A 116 -28.08 22.01 -8.91
N GLN A 117 -28.94 22.21 -9.91
CA GLN A 117 -30.23 21.52 -10.00
C GLN A 117 -30.03 20.07 -10.48
N ARG A 118 -30.72 19.14 -9.83
CA ARG A 118 -30.70 17.69 -10.05
C ARG A 118 -32.06 17.31 -10.64
N ALA A 119 -32.08 16.61 -11.77
CA ALA A 119 -33.27 15.96 -12.30
C ALA A 119 -32.97 14.48 -12.60
N ALA A 120 -33.92 13.63 -12.25
CA ALA A 120 -33.86 12.17 -12.22
C ALA A 120 -34.76 11.53 -13.28
N ARG A 121 -34.45 10.25 -13.62
CA ARG A 121 -35.29 9.11 -14.13
C ARG A 121 -34.39 8.22 -15.02
N ALA A 122 -34.29 6.89 -14.97
CA ALA A 122 -35.06 5.71 -14.52
C ALA A 122 -35.57 4.86 -15.73
N GLY A 123 -35.32 3.54 -15.67
CA GLY A 123 -35.86 2.47 -16.54
C GLY A 123 -34.94 2.06 -17.71
N GLY A 124 -34.73 0.78 -18.05
CA GLY A 124 -35.30 -0.50 -17.63
C GLY A 124 -34.57 -1.67 -18.31
N ASP A 125 -34.84 -2.87 -17.83
CA ASP A 125 -34.24 -4.18 -18.13
C ASP A 125 -34.37 -4.65 -19.60
N ASP A 126 -33.51 -5.59 -20.04
CA ASP A 126 -34.00 -6.95 -20.36
C ASP A 126 -32.90 -8.04 -20.43
N LEU A 127 -33.39 -9.27 -20.38
CA LEU A 127 -32.83 -10.57 -19.99
C LEU A 127 -32.34 -11.43 -21.18
N ILE A 128 -31.96 -12.69 -20.85
CA ILE A 128 -31.79 -13.95 -21.65
C ILE A 128 -30.32 -14.42 -21.62
N GLY A 129 -29.90 -15.55 -21.03
CA GLY A 129 -30.56 -16.85 -20.81
C GLY A 129 -30.17 -17.80 -21.95
N GLU A 130 -29.11 -18.61 -21.89
CA GLU A 130 -29.15 -19.99 -21.41
C GLU A 130 -27.79 -20.66 -21.70
N VAL A 131 -26.90 -20.76 -20.70
CA VAL A 131 -25.90 -21.85 -20.50
C VAL A 131 -25.58 -21.88 -18.99
N ARG A 132 -26.64 -21.84 -18.15
CA ARG A 132 -26.52 -21.42 -16.74
C ARG A 132 -26.89 -22.49 -15.71
N GLU A 133 -27.16 -23.74 -16.05
CA GLU A 133 -27.60 -24.73 -15.05
C GLU A 133 -26.70 -25.97 -14.86
N ALA A 134 -25.54 -26.06 -15.51
CA ALA A 134 -24.69 -27.25 -15.37
C ALA A 134 -23.47 -27.07 -14.42
N ILE A 135 -23.29 -25.90 -13.79
CA ILE A 135 -22.12 -25.58 -12.94
C ILE A 135 -22.52 -25.23 -11.48
N TRP A 136 -23.81 -25.23 -11.14
CA TRP A 136 -24.28 -24.68 -9.86
C TRP A 136 -24.38 -25.66 -8.69
N ASP A 137 -24.33 -26.98 -8.91
CA ASP A 137 -24.49 -27.96 -7.84
C ASP A 137 -23.18 -28.43 -7.18
N GLN A 138 -22.02 -27.87 -7.54
CA GLN A 138 -20.72 -28.31 -7.00
C GLN A 138 -19.90 -27.26 -6.23
N LEU A 139 -20.42 -26.05 -6.04
CA LEU A 139 -19.79 -25.02 -5.21
C LEU A 139 -20.78 -24.54 -4.15
N GLY A 140 -20.91 -25.34 -3.08
CA GLY A 140 -21.75 -25.05 -1.91
C GLY A 140 -21.27 -23.83 -1.13
N LEU A 141 -21.50 -22.64 -1.69
CA LEU A 141 -21.43 -21.38 -0.98
C LEU A 141 -22.75 -21.20 -0.22
N GLY A 142 -22.67 -21.11 1.10
CA GLY A 142 -23.82 -20.91 1.98
C GLY A 142 -24.64 -19.68 1.56
N LEU A 143 -25.95 -19.88 1.46
CA LEU A 143 -26.99 -18.91 1.11
C LEU A 143 -27.23 -17.85 2.20
N ARG A 144 -26.20 -17.11 2.61
CA ARG A 144 -26.33 -15.95 3.50
C ARG A 144 -25.46 -14.79 3.02
N ASP A 145 -25.79 -14.25 1.84
CA ASP A 145 -25.77 -12.80 1.57
C ASP A 145 -26.05 -12.52 0.09
N VAL A 146 -27.26 -12.06 -0.20
CA VAL A 146 -27.63 -11.50 -1.50
C VAL A 146 -27.30 -10.00 -1.49
N THR A 147 -26.01 -9.67 -1.47
CA THR A 147 -25.49 -8.27 -1.49
C THR A 147 -24.69 -7.98 -2.77
N GLU A 148 -24.32 -6.71 -3.01
CA GLU A 148 -23.47 -6.27 -4.15
C GLU A 148 -22.19 -7.11 -4.30
N SER A 149 -21.68 -7.65 -3.20
CA SER A 149 -20.57 -8.60 -3.13
C SER A 149 -20.77 -9.80 -4.06
N ALA A 150 -21.96 -10.41 -4.09
CA ALA A 150 -22.25 -11.55 -4.96
C ALA A 150 -22.21 -11.20 -6.47
N ARG A 151 -22.60 -9.97 -6.84
CA ARG A 151 -22.50 -9.48 -8.22
C ARG A 151 -21.04 -9.22 -8.61
N TRP A 152 -20.23 -8.71 -7.70
CA TRP A 152 -18.81 -8.47 -7.92
C TRP A 152 -18.00 -9.77 -8.03
N VAL A 153 -18.26 -10.74 -7.15
CA VAL A 153 -17.59 -12.06 -7.18
C VAL A 153 -17.80 -12.73 -8.54
N ARG A 154 -19.03 -12.69 -9.09
CA ARG A 154 -19.38 -13.26 -10.40
C ARG A 154 -18.46 -12.81 -11.54
N TRP A 155 -18.01 -11.55 -11.55
CA TRP A 155 -17.11 -11.02 -12.60
C TRP A 155 -15.64 -11.40 -12.38
N GLN A 156 -15.27 -11.82 -11.18
CA GLN A 156 -13.90 -12.23 -10.84
C GLN A 156 -13.69 -13.75 -10.93
N VAL A 157 -14.76 -14.56 -11.01
CA VAL A 157 -14.68 -16.02 -11.13
C VAL A 157 -13.69 -16.50 -12.21
N PRO A 158 -13.67 -15.98 -13.45
CA PRO A 158 -12.69 -16.42 -14.45
C PRO A 158 -11.23 -16.15 -14.06
N ARG A 159 -10.98 -15.06 -13.33
CA ARG A 159 -9.64 -14.71 -12.81
C ARG A 159 -9.26 -15.58 -11.62
N LEU A 160 -10.22 -15.89 -10.75
CA LEU A 160 -10.01 -16.87 -9.68
C LEU A 160 -9.75 -18.28 -10.25
N LEU A 161 -10.43 -18.68 -11.32
CA LEU A 161 -10.15 -19.94 -12.02
C LEU A 161 -8.78 -19.95 -12.70
N SER A 162 -8.26 -18.78 -13.13
CA SER A 162 -6.90 -18.66 -13.65
C SER A 162 -5.81 -18.94 -12.60
N LEU A 163 -6.15 -18.94 -11.31
CA LEU A 163 -5.24 -19.36 -10.24
C LEU A 163 -4.99 -20.87 -10.23
N VAL A 164 -5.95 -21.67 -10.70
CA VAL A 164 -5.92 -23.13 -10.57
C VAL A 164 -4.68 -23.74 -11.26
N PRO A 165 -4.32 -23.40 -12.51
CA PRO A 165 -3.09 -23.90 -13.13
C PRO A 165 -1.82 -23.31 -12.49
N VAL A 166 -1.90 -22.06 -11.99
CA VAL A 166 -0.75 -21.36 -11.39
C VAL A 166 -0.34 -22.01 -10.07
N LEU A 167 -1.32 -22.49 -9.31
CA LEU A 167 -1.16 -23.05 -7.98
C LEU A 167 -0.89 -24.56 -7.98
N LEU A 168 -1.35 -25.30 -9.00
CA LEU A 168 -1.34 -26.76 -9.03
C LEU A 168 -0.15 -27.40 -9.75
N ARG A 169 1.08 -26.84 -9.60
CA ARG A 169 2.39 -27.46 -9.97
C ARG A 169 2.97 -27.13 -11.37
N GLY A 170 2.52 -26.05 -12.02
CA GLY A 170 3.11 -25.55 -13.26
C GLY A 170 4.46 -24.81 -13.08
N ARG A 171 5.19 -24.57 -14.17
CA ARG A 171 6.26 -23.56 -14.23
C ARG A 171 5.62 -22.17 -14.18
N VAL A 172 5.80 -21.49 -13.05
CA VAL A 172 5.18 -20.20 -12.76
C VAL A 172 6.18 -19.32 -12.05
N ASN A 173 6.40 -18.13 -12.58
CA ASN A 173 7.14 -17.06 -11.93
C ASN A 173 6.78 -15.72 -12.57
N ILE A 174 7.18 -14.62 -11.93
CA ILE A 174 6.86 -13.27 -12.41
C ILE A 174 7.57 -12.93 -13.73
N GLY A 175 8.76 -13.49 -13.99
CA GLY A 175 9.49 -13.31 -15.26
C GLY A 175 8.76 -13.88 -16.47
N ARG A 176 8.05 -15.01 -16.30
CA ARG A 176 7.20 -15.64 -17.31
C ARG A 176 6.00 -14.76 -17.64
N LEU A 177 5.33 -14.24 -16.61
CA LEU A 177 4.20 -13.34 -16.79
C LEU A 177 4.60 -12.12 -17.63
N LEU A 178 5.83 -11.61 -17.46
CA LEU A 178 6.33 -10.48 -18.27
C LEU A 178 6.49 -10.86 -19.73
N ALA A 179 7.14 -12.00 -19.99
CA ALA A 179 7.35 -12.47 -21.35
C ALA A 179 6.02 -12.70 -22.09
N GLU A 180 5.05 -13.33 -21.41
CA GLU A 180 3.71 -13.57 -21.96
C GLU A 180 2.97 -12.25 -22.26
N ARG A 181 3.06 -11.26 -21.37
CA ARG A 181 2.43 -9.94 -21.57
C ARG A 181 3.13 -9.11 -22.63
N ALA A 182 4.46 -9.14 -22.70
CA ALA A 182 5.22 -8.47 -23.73
C ALA A 182 4.93 -9.04 -25.13
N ALA A 183 4.72 -10.36 -25.25
CA ALA A 183 4.29 -10.98 -26.49
C ALA A 183 2.86 -10.61 -26.87
N ALA A 184 1.93 -10.63 -25.91
CA ALA A 184 0.51 -10.40 -26.17
C ALA A 184 0.15 -8.92 -26.35
N ARG A 185 0.81 -8.02 -25.62
CA ARG A 185 0.52 -6.58 -25.54
C ARG A 185 1.80 -5.74 -25.43
N PRO A 186 2.67 -5.75 -26.45
CA PRO A 186 3.99 -5.14 -26.38
C PRO A 186 3.96 -3.63 -26.09
N ASN A 187 2.96 -2.93 -26.61
CA ASN A 187 2.86 -1.46 -26.54
C ASN A 187 2.08 -0.95 -25.32
N ASP A 188 1.43 -1.84 -24.56
CA ASP A 188 0.71 -1.43 -23.35
C ASP A 188 1.73 -0.92 -22.30
N THR A 189 1.36 0.12 -21.56
CA THR A 189 2.22 0.67 -20.49
C THR A 189 2.20 -0.26 -19.27
N LEU A 190 3.37 -0.76 -18.88
CA LEU A 190 3.55 -1.53 -17.65
C LEU A 190 3.70 -0.59 -16.44
N PHE A 191 4.69 0.30 -16.48
CA PHE A 191 4.93 1.23 -15.38
C PHE A 191 5.27 2.65 -15.83
N LEU A 192 5.00 3.61 -14.94
CA LEU A 192 5.26 5.04 -15.09
C LEU A 192 6.28 5.46 -14.03
N TRP A 193 7.34 6.14 -14.44
CA TRP A 193 8.38 6.64 -13.55
C TRP A 193 8.85 8.02 -13.98
N ARG A 194 8.72 9.01 -13.09
CA ARG A 194 9.15 10.41 -13.31
C ARG A 194 8.66 10.99 -14.66
N GLY A 195 7.42 10.70 -15.03
CA GLY A 195 6.81 11.17 -16.28
C GLY A 195 7.22 10.40 -17.54
N ARG A 196 8.05 9.36 -17.44
CA ARG A 196 8.31 8.41 -18.53
C ARG A 196 7.41 7.18 -18.38
N ALA A 197 6.88 6.71 -19.49
CA ALA A 197 6.18 5.43 -19.59
C ALA A 197 7.12 4.36 -20.14
N TYR A 198 7.01 3.17 -19.56
CA TYR A 198 7.71 1.98 -19.99
C TYR A 198 6.68 0.95 -20.43
N SER A 199 6.73 0.60 -21.70
CA SER A 199 5.92 -0.46 -22.29
C SER A 199 6.37 -1.85 -21.83
N TYR A 200 5.52 -2.85 -22.03
CA TYR A 200 5.91 -4.24 -21.77
C TYR A 200 7.11 -4.68 -22.60
N ALA A 201 7.18 -4.30 -23.89
CA ALA A 201 8.30 -4.64 -24.76
C ALA A 201 9.62 -4.00 -24.29
N GLU A 202 9.62 -2.72 -23.94
CA GLU A 202 10.81 -2.05 -23.40
C GLU A 202 11.29 -2.67 -22.08
N ALA A 203 10.35 -3.01 -21.20
CA ALA A 203 10.66 -3.68 -19.94
C ALA A 203 11.24 -5.08 -20.19
N ASP A 204 10.66 -5.86 -21.11
CA ASP A 204 11.11 -7.20 -21.45
C ASP A 204 12.53 -7.21 -22.05
N ALA A 205 12.80 -6.32 -23.00
CA ALA A 205 14.13 -6.16 -23.60
C ALA A 205 15.18 -5.81 -22.54
N ARG A 206 14.84 -4.90 -21.61
CA ARG A 206 15.73 -4.54 -20.51
C ARG A 206 16.02 -5.71 -19.57
N VAL A 207 14.98 -6.50 -19.26
CA VAL A 207 15.10 -7.70 -18.43
C VAL A 207 15.98 -8.75 -19.13
N ASN A 208 15.84 -8.94 -20.44
CA ASN A 208 16.69 -9.85 -21.22
C ASN A 208 18.17 -9.47 -21.16
N LYS A 209 18.47 -8.19 -21.41
CA LYS A 209 19.85 -7.68 -21.36
C LYS A 209 20.47 -7.83 -19.97
N LEU A 210 19.72 -7.49 -18.92
CA LEU A 210 20.20 -7.66 -17.55
C LEU A 210 20.39 -9.15 -17.21
N ALA A 211 19.46 -10.03 -17.62
CA ALA A 211 19.59 -11.48 -17.42
C ALA A 211 20.88 -12.03 -18.08
N ARG A 212 21.21 -11.63 -19.31
CA ARG A 212 22.48 -12.00 -19.95
C ARG A 212 23.69 -11.50 -19.16
N ALA A 213 23.65 -10.24 -18.72
CA ALA A 213 24.75 -9.67 -17.94
C ALA A 213 24.98 -10.42 -16.62
N LEU A 214 23.90 -10.83 -15.94
CA LEU A 214 23.96 -11.61 -14.71
C LEU A 214 24.52 -13.01 -14.94
N LEU A 215 24.06 -13.72 -15.99
CA LEU A 215 24.58 -15.03 -16.37
C LEU A 215 26.09 -14.98 -16.68
N ALA A 216 26.54 -13.96 -17.40
CA ALA A 216 27.95 -13.75 -17.71
C ALA A 216 28.82 -13.50 -16.45
N ARG A 217 28.21 -13.15 -15.31
CA ARG A 217 28.87 -12.99 -14.00
C ARG A 217 28.71 -14.19 -13.08
N GLY A 218 28.21 -15.30 -13.62
CA GLY A 218 28.05 -16.54 -12.87
C GLY A 218 26.85 -16.56 -11.95
N VAL A 219 25.85 -15.67 -12.11
CA VAL A 219 24.56 -15.87 -11.42
C VAL A 219 23.93 -17.14 -11.96
N SER A 220 23.73 -18.12 -11.09
CA SER A 220 23.17 -19.42 -11.44
C SER A 220 21.68 -19.51 -11.07
N PRO A 221 20.90 -20.38 -11.73
CA PRO A 221 19.58 -20.74 -11.24
C PRO A 221 19.65 -21.21 -9.78
N LYS A 222 18.71 -20.75 -8.95
CA LYS A 222 18.65 -20.93 -7.49
C LYS A 222 19.75 -20.22 -6.71
N GLY A 223 20.68 -19.51 -7.35
CA GLY A 223 21.64 -18.63 -6.70
C GLY A 223 20.95 -17.45 -6.00
N HIS A 224 21.48 -17.01 -4.87
CA HIS A 224 20.89 -15.97 -4.03
C HIS A 224 21.54 -14.61 -4.31
N VAL A 225 20.75 -13.67 -4.85
CA VAL A 225 21.23 -12.34 -5.23
C VAL A 225 20.50 -11.26 -4.44
N GLY A 226 21.25 -10.49 -3.67
CA GLY A 226 20.77 -9.36 -2.89
C GLY A 226 20.34 -8.20 -3.78
N ILE A 227 19.21 -7.58 -3.47
CA ILE A 227 18.77 -6.32 -4.06
C ILE A 227 18.78 -5.26 -2.96
N LEU A 228 19.69 -4.30 -3.05
CA LEU A 228 19.80 -3.16 -2.12
C LEU A 228 19.56 -1.85 -2.87
N MET A 229 18.29 -1.48 -3.04
CA MET A 229 17.90 -0.29 -3.78
C MET A 229 16.65 0.33 -3.16
N ASP A 230 16.52 1.66 -3.29
CA ASP A 230 15.25 2.33 -3.09
C ASP A 230 14.26 2.00 -4.22
N ASN A 231 13.04 2.53 -4.13
CA ASN A 231 12.07 2.37 -5.22
C ASN A 231 12.61 2.98 -6.51
N HIS A 232 12.86 2.13 -7.49
CA HIS A 232 13.35 2.51 -8.81
C HIS A 232 12.93 1.46 -9.85
N PRO A 233 12.74 1.81 -11.14
CA PRO A 233 12.50 0.83 -12.20
C PRO A 233 13.53 -0.30 -12.27
N ASP A 234 14.78 0.00 -11.88
CA ASP A 234 15.89 -0.95 -11.89
C ASP A 234 15.70 -2.04 -10.83
N TYR A 235 14.97 -1.74 -9.75
CA TYR A 235 14.54 -2.73 -8.76
C TYR A 235 13.67 -3.80 -9.42
N LEU A 236 12.60 -3.38 -10.11
CA LEU A 236 11.69 -4.29 -10.78
C LEU A 236 12.41 -5.04 -11.91
N THR A 237 13.25 -4.35 -12.68
CA THR A 237 14.05 -4.96 -13.75
C THR A 237 14.96 -6.05 -13.20
N SER A 238 15.66 -5.79 -12.07
CA SER A 238 16.54 -6.75 -11.41
C SER A 238 15.77 -7.96 -10.90
N LEU A 239 14.64 -7.73 -10.24
CA LEU A 239 13.75 -8.78 -9.75
C LEU A 239 13.26 -9.70 -10.88
N LEU A 240 12.81 -9.10 -11.98
CA LEU A 240 12.31 -9.80 -13.17
C LEU A 240 13.42 -10.57 -13.89
N ALA A 241 14.64 -10.01 -13.97
CA ALA A 241 15.80 -10.66 -14.58
C ALA A 241 16.27 -11.87 -13.76
N LEU A 242 16.32 -11.76 -12.44
CA LEU A 242 16.61 -12.87 -11.54
C LEU A 242 15.54 -13.97 -11.66
N SER A 243 14.26 -13.59 -11.66
CA SER A 243 13.16 -14.53 -11.89
C SER A 243 13.27 -15.23 -13.25
N ARG A 244 13.68 -14.51 -14.30
CA ARG A 244 13.86 -15.04 -15.66
C ARG A 244 14.90 -16.13 -15.76
N ILE A 245 16.00 -16.01 -15.02
CA ILE A 245 17.07 -17.02 -14.99
C ILE A 245 16.88 -18.05 -13.85
N GLY A 246 15.82 -17.91 -13.06
CA GLY A 246 15.51 -18.81 -11.94
C GLY A 246 16.36 -18.58 -10.69
N ALA A 247 17.03 -17.43 -10.56
CA ALA A 247 17.74 -17.03 -9.35
C ALA A 247 16.76 -16.53 -8.28
N VAL A 248 17.16 -16.61 -7.02
CA VAL A 248 16.39 -16.17 -5.85
C VAL A 248 16.80 -14.75 -5.50
N ALA A 249 15.87 -13.81 -5.56
CA ALA A 249 16.15 -12.44 -5.10
C ALA A 249 16.09 -12.37 -3.56
N VAL A 250 17.04 -11.67 -2.94
CA VAL A 250 17.07 -11.42 -1.50
C VAL A 250 16.80 -9.93 -1.30
N LEU A 251 15.61 -9.58 -0.83
CA LEU A 251 15.14 -8.20 -0.83
C LEU A 251 15.63 -7.47 0.43
N LEU A 252 16.68 -6.67 0.29
CA LEU A 252 17.36 -6.00 1.40
C LEU A 252 16.74 -4.63 1.68
N ASN A 253 16.73 -4.23 2.95
CA ASN A 253 16.26 -2.91 3.35
C ASN A 253 17.34 -1.85 3.06
N PRO A 254 17.13 -0.89 2.13
CA PRO A 254 18.09 0.16 1.81
C PRO A 254 18.31 1.18 2.94
N GLY A 255 17.54 1.11 4.02
CA GLY A 255 17.69 1.93 5.23
C GLY A 255 18.61 1.35 6.31
N VAL A 256 18.97 0.05 6.25
CA VAL A 256 19.82 -0.57 7.29
C VAL A 256 21.30 -0.61 6.86
N ARG A 257 22.22 -0.56 7.83
CA ARG A 257 23.67 -0.48 7.62
C ARG A 257 24.42 -1.41 8.57
N GLY A 258 25.71 -1.61 8.30
CA GLY A 258 26.65 -2.34 9.14
C GLY A 258 26.13 -3.71 9.58
N PRO A 259 26.21 -4.06 10.88
CA PRO A 259 25.90 -5.41 11.37
C PRO A 259 24.49 -5.92 11.03
N VAL A 260 23.51 -5.02 10.91
CA VAL A 260 22.13 -5.42 10.56
C VAL A 260 22.04 -5.84 9.09
N LEU A 261 22.75 -5.13 8.20
CA LEU A 261 22.81 -5.47 6.79
C LEU A 261 23.65 -6.74 6.57
N GLU A 262 24.80 -6.86 7.23
CA GLU A 262 25.65 -8.06 7.23
C GLU A 262 24.87 -9.30 7.66
N HIS A 263 24.10 -9.20 8.76
CA HIS A 263 23.23 -10.28 9.20
C HIS A 263 22.21 -10.68 8.13
N ALA A 264 21.60 -9.71 7.44
CA ALA A 264 20.66 -9.98 6.37
C ALA A 264 21.34 -10.67 5.17
N LEU A 265 22.54 -10.25 4.78
CA LEU A 265 23.32 -10.90 3.72
C LEU A 265 23.63 -12.36 4.08
N ALA A 266 24.06 -12.63 5.31
CA ALA A 266 24.36 -13.97 5.80
C ALA A 266 23.10 -14.85 5.89
N ALA A 267 22.02 -14.34 6.49
CA ALA A 267 20.75 -15.07 6.63
C ALA A 267 20.09 -15.35 5.27
N GLY A 268 20.32 -14.48 4.30
CA GLY A 268 19.91 -14.63 2.90
C GLY A 268 20.88 -15.43 2.04
N LYS A 269 22.05 -15.82 2.55
CA LYS A 269 23.13 -16.50 1.80
C LYS A 269 23.49 -15.78 0.49
N VAL A 270 23.61 -14.45 0.55
CA VAL A 270 23.79 -13.61 -0.64
C VAL A 270 25.19 -13.77 -1.22
N GLU A 271 25.28 -14.10 -2.51
CA GLU A 271 26.55 -14.25 -3.24
C GLU A 271 26.91 -13.00 -4.06
N GLN A 272 25.89 -12.25 -4.49
CA GLN A 272 26.04 -11.03 -5.29
C GLN A 272 24.99 -10.00 -4.87
N ILE A 273 25.34 -8.71 -4.92
CA ILE A 273 24.45 -7.59 -4.59
C ILE A 273 24.26 -6.72 -5.81
N LEU A 274 23.00 -6.49 -6.19
CA LEU A 274 22.57 -5.49 -7.15
C LEU A 274 22.16 -4.22 -6.38
N THR A 275 22.82 -3.11 -6.67
CA THR A 275 22.66 -1.85 -5.93
C THR A 275 22.50 -0.65 -6.85
N SER A 276 22.01 0.45 -6.29
CA SER A 276 21.94 1.76 -6.95
C SER A 276 23.12 2.63 -6.53
N PRO A 277 23.44 3.69 -7.28
CA PRO A 277 24.54 4.60 -6.91
C PRO A 277 24.41 5.16 -5.49
N GLU A 278 23.19 5.45 -5.03
CA GLU A 278 22.90 6.00 -3.70
C GLU A 278 23.12 4.99 -2.56
N ARG A 279 23.13 3.69 -2.88
CA ARG A 279 23.31 2.58 -1.92
C ARG A 279 24.61 1.82 -2.11
N ALA A 280 25.45 2.26 -3.05
CA ALA A 280 26.71 1.62 -3.41
C ALA A 280 27.68 1.51 -2.23
N ALA A 281 27.92 2.61 -1.50
CA ALA A 281 28.82 2.62 -0.35
C ALA A 281 28.39 1.62 0.74
N ALA A 282 27.10 1.61 1.07
CA ALA A 282 26.53 0.68 2.04
C ALA A 282 26.62 -0.79 1.61
N ALA A 283 26.44 -1.05 0.30
CA ALA A 283 26.60 -2.39 -0.26
C ALA A 283 28.06 -2.86 -0.18
N VAL A 284 29.02 -1.98 -0.50
CA VAL A 284 30.46 -2.28 -0.45
C VAL A 284 30.92 -2.51 0.99
N GLU A 285 30.51 -1.66 1.92
CA GLU A 285 30.83 -1.79 3.34
C GLU A 285 30.36 -3.16 3.88
N ALA A 286 29.09 -3.50 3.68
CA ALA A 286 28.53 -4.75 4.16
C ALA A 286 29.06 -6.00 3.42
N ALA A 287 29.43 -5.86 2.15
CA ALA A 287 30.07 -6.95 1.39
C ALA A 287 31.54 -7.16 1.79
N GLY A 288 32.24 -6.09 2.16
CA GLY A 288 33.68 -6.04 2.41
C GLY A 288 34.13 -6.46 3.81
N ALA A 289 33.25 -6.46 4.80
CA ALA A 289 33.59 -6.84 6.18
C ALA A 289 34.16 -8.29 6.28
N ASP A 290 33.72 -9.21 5.40
CA ASP A 290 34.18 -10.61 5.35
C ASP A 290 34.22 -11.21 3.90
N ALA A 291 34.19 -10.37 2.85
CA ALA A 291 34.11 -10.75 1.42
C ALA A 291 32.96 -11.73 1.07
N VAL A 292 31.75 -11.43 1.55
CA VAL A 292 30.56 -12.31 1.44
C VAL A 292 29.92 -12.28 0.05
N ALA A 293 30.03 -11.16 -0.69
CA ALA A 293 29.35 -11.00 -1.98
C ALA A 293 30.05 -10.05 -2.96
N ARG A 294 29.85 -10.26 -4.28
CA ARG A 294 30.26 -9.30 -5.33
C ARG A 294 29.21 -8.20 -5.50
N VAL A 295 29.61 -6.94 -5.71
CA VAL A 295 28.68 -5.80 -5.81
C VAL A 295 28.64 -5.25 -7.24
N TYR A 296 27.43 -5.04 -7.76
CA TYR A 296 27.19 -4.51 -9.10
C TYR A 296 26.17 -3.38 -9.09
N LEU A 297 26.43 -2.33 -9.87
CA LEU A 297 25.46 -1.26 -10.12
C LEU A 297 24.52 -1.67 -11.24
N VAL A 298 23.23 -1.45 -11.08
CA VAL A 298 22.22 -1.68 -12.14
C VAL A 298 21.76 -0.39 -12.84
N SER A 299 22.33 0.74 -12.41
CA SER A 299 22.17 2.08 -12.99
C SER A 299 23.53 2.63 -13.45
N ALA A 300 23.51 3.72 -14.23
CA ALA A 300 24.73 4.44 -14.59
C ALA A 300 25.46 4.96 -13.33
N HIS A 301 26.78 5.15 -13.43
CA HIS A 301 27.57 5.67 -12.33
C HIS A 301 27.12 7.10 -11.94
N SER A 302 27.08 7.36 -10.64
CA SER A 302 27.31 8.70 -10.08
C SER A 302 28.81 8.91 -9.81
N GLU A 303 29.25 10.15 -9.63
CA GLU A 303 30.63 10.48 -9.24
C GLU A 303 31.08 9.69 -8.01
N ALA A 304 30.24 9.64 -6.96
CA ALA A 304 30.53 8.90 -5.74
C ALA A 304 30.65 7.39 -5.97
N SER A 305 29.80 6.81 -6.82
CA SER A 305 29.84 5.37 -7.11
C SER A 305 31.00 4.98 -8.03
N ALA A 306 31.45 5.88 -8.92
CA ALA A 306 32.62 5.66 -9.77
C ALA A 306 33.90 5.56 -8.94
N ALA A 307 34.02 6.36 -7.87
CA ALA A 307 35.15 6.31 -6.94
C ALA A 307 35.27 4.97 -6.19
N LEU A 308 34.17 4.20 -6.09
CA LEU A 308 34.17 2.87 -5.48
C LEU A 308 34.65 1.76 -6.43
N GLY A 309 34.92 2.08 -7.71
CA GLY A 309 35.41 1.12 -8.70
C GLY A 309 34.43 -0.01 -9.00
N LEU A 310 33.13 0.20 -8.75
CA LEU A 310 32.11 -0.81 -9.01
C LEU A 310 31.85 -0.96 -10.51
N GLU A 311 31.47 -2.16 -10.93
CA GLU A 311 31.03 -2.37 -12.30
C GLU A 311 29.55 -1.98 -12.46
N SER A 312 29.25 -1.18 -13.49
CA SER A 312 27.87 -0.89 -13.91
C SER A 312 27.37 -1.87 -14.98
N LEU A 313 26.38 -2.68 -14.61
CA LEU A 313 25.63 -3.51 -15.55
C LEU A 313 24.78 -2.66 -16.50
N HIS A 314 24.38 -1.45 -16.09
CA HIS A 314 23.59 -0.55 -16.92
C HIS A 314 24.33 -0.19 -18.21
N GLU A 315 25.58 0.23 -18.10
CA GLU A 315 26.39 0.67 -19.25
C GLU A 315 26.59 -0.49 -20.24
N ARG A 316 26.84 -1.70 -19.73
CA ARG A 316 26.93 -2.89 -20.56
C ARG A 316 25.61 -3.26 -21.22
N VAL A 317 24.50 -3.11 -20.51
CA VAL A 317 23.14 -3.30 -21.05
C VAL A 317 22.84 -2.26 -22.14
N GLN A 318 23.29 -1.01 -22.01
CA GLN A 318 23.11 0.01 -23.05
C GLN A 318 23.99 -0.25 -24.29
N ALA A 319 25.19 -0.80 -24.09
CA ALA A 319 26.08 -1.19 -25.19
C ALA A 319 25.62 -2.48 -25.90
N ASP A 320 24.78 -3.29 -25.27
CA ASP A 320 24.22 -4.52 -25.83
C ASP A 320 23.06 -4.19 -26.78
N GLY A 321 23.29 -4.36 -28.08
CA GLY A 321 22.30 -4.16 -29.13
C GLY A 321 21.29 -5.29 -29.29
N ASP A 322 21.47 -6.42 -28.59
CA ASP A 322 20.54 -7.55 -28.65
C ASP A 322 19.38 -7.35 -27.66
N ASP A 323 18.15 -7.21 -28.15
CA ASP A 323 16.95 -7.14 -27.30
C ASP A 323 16.34 -8.52 -27.01
N GLY A 324 16.81 -9.56 -27.70
CA GLY A 324 16.33 -10.94 -27.58
C GLY A 324 16.66 -11.55 -26.22
N PRO A 325 16.09 -12.70 -25.88
CA PRO A 325 16.38 -13.36 -24.61
C PRO A 325 17.75 -14.07 -24.60
N PRO A 326 18.31 -14.38 -23.41
CA PRO A 326 19.50 -15.23 -23.30
C PRO A 326 19.32 -16.58 -24.02
N GLN A 327 20.31 -16.99 -24.81
CA GLN A 327 20.32 -18.28 -25.52
C GLN A 327 20.94 -19.39 -24.65
N GLY A 328 20.60 -20.65 -24.96
CA GLY A 328 21.22 -21.83 -24.33
C GLY A 328 20.77 -22.16 -22.90
N LEU A 329 19.75 -21.45 -22.37
CA LEU A 329 19.19 -21.70 -21.04
C LEU A 329 17.66 -21.81 -21.10
N ALA A 330 17.08 -22.69 -20.28
CA ALA A 330 15.63 -22.70 -20.06
C ALA A 330 15.20 -21.46 -19.27
N LEU A 331 14.56 -20.51 -19.95
CA LEU A 331 14.06 -19.28 -19.35
C LEU A 331 12.82 -19.55 -18.50
N ASN A 332 12.67 -18.73 -17.47
CA ASN A 332 11.60 -18.80 -16.49
C ASN A 332 11.41 -20.24 -15.92
N PRO A 333 12.47 -20.87 -15.40
CA PRO A 333 12.40 -22.27 -14.96
C PRO A 333 11.61 -22.46 -13.66
N GLY A 334 11.30 -21.37 -12.95
CA GLY A 334 10.73 -21.37 -11.61
C GLY A 334 9.43 -22.17 -11.52
N ARG A 335 9.37 -23.06 -10.53
CA ARG A 335 8.18 -23.84 -10.20
C ARG A 335 7.41 -23.20 -9.04
N ALA A 336 6.12 -23.52 -8.95
CA ALA A 336 5.21 -23.02 -7.92
C ALA A 336 5.81 -23.05 -6.48
N GLU A 337 6.38 -24.19 -6.09
CA GLU A 337 6.94 -24.41 -4.75
C GLU A 337 8.37 -23.86 -4.55
N GLU A 338 9.05 -23.49 -5.62
CA GLU A 338 10.41 -22.94 -5.53
C GLU A 338 10.38 -21.50 -5.05
N LEU A 339 11.46 -21.08 -4.37
CA LEU A 339 11.63 -19.73 -3.89
C LEU A 339 11.64 -18.74 -5.05
N ALA A 340 10.79 -17.72 -4.96
CA ALA A 340 10.88 -16.53 -5.80
C ALA A 340 11.87 -15.53 -5.18
N TRP A 341 11.70 -15.27 -3.88
CA TRP A 341 12.56 -14.36 -3.13
C TRP A 341 12.51 -14.58 -1.62
N LEU A 342 13.46 -13.96 -0.92
CA LEU A 342 13.47 -13.81 0.53
C LEU A 342 13.11 -12.38 0.92
N MET A 343 12.19 -12.22 1.89
CA MET A 343 11.82 -10.93 2.46
C MET A 343 12.16 -10.89 3.95
N PHE A 344 12.70 -9.77 4.43
CA PHE A 344 13.05 -9.65 5.84
C PHE A 344 11.91 -9.07 6.67
N THR A 345 11.64 -9.71 7.80
CA THR A 345 10.67 -9.25 8.80
C THR A 345 11.39 -8.78 10.05
N SER A 346 10.91 -7.69 10.65
CA SER A 346 11.38 -7.22 11.97
C SER A 346 11.08 -8.30 13.01
N GLY A 347 12.12 -8.96 13.53
CA GLY A 347 11.97 -9.93 14.61
C GLY A 347 11.81 -9.24 15.96
N THR A 348 11.07 -9.85 16.89
CA THR A 348 10.97 -9.41 18.30
C THR A 348 12.34 -9.31 19.00
N THR A 349 13.35 -10.03 18.50
CA THR A 349 14.73 -10.01 18.98
C THR A 349 15.58 -8.87 18.39
N GLY A 350 15.00 -7.99 17.56
CA GLY A 350 15.69 -6.86 16.91
C GLY A 350 16.53 -7.21 15.68
N ARG A 351 16.80 -8.49 15.42
CA ARG A 351 17.49 -8.95 14.19
C ARG A 351 16.48 -9.38 13.11
N PRO A 352 16.61 -8.92 11.85
CA PRO A 352 15.68 -9.29 10.78
C PRO A 352 15.74 -10.79 10.45
N LYS A 353 14.58 -11.41 10.23
CA LYS A 353 14.46 -12.83 9.83
C LYS A 353 14.05 -12.93 8.36
N ALA A 354 14.69 -13.82 7.60
CA ALA A 354 14.37 -14.02 6.19
C ALA A 354 13.17 -14.97 6.03
N ALA A 355 12.00 -14.40 5.73
CA ALA A 355 10.78 -15.12 5.36
C ALA A 355 10.88 -15.63 3.92
N LYS A 356 10.49 -16.90 3.72
CA LYS A 356 10.51 -17.56 2.42
C LYS A 356 9.26 -17.19 1.62
N MET A 357 9.45 -16.67 0.41
CA MET A 357 8.36 -16.39 -0.53
C MET A 357 8.53 -17.26 -1.78
N THR A 358 7.63 -18.22 -1.94
CA THR A 358 7.59 -19.11 -3.12
C THR A 358 6.85 -18.45 -4.28
N ASN A 359 7.07 -18.93 -5.51
CA ASN A 359 6.41 -18.38 -6.70
C ASN A 359 4.87 -18.44 -6.58
N SER A 360 4.32 -19.56 -6.10
CA SER A 360 2.88 -19.70 -5.91
C SER A 360 2.32 -18.75 -4.86
N ARG A 361 3.06 -18.54 -3.76
CA ARG A 361 2.65 -17.62 -2.69
C ARG A 361 2.60 -16.17 -3.19
N VAL A 362 3.65 -15.74 -3.90
CA VAL A 362 3.72 -14.40 -4.48
C VAL A 362 2.59 -14.16 -5.48
N LEU A 363 2.46 -15.05 -6.48
CA LEU A 363 1.47 -14.88 -7.54
C LEU A 363 0.04 -15.07 -7.02
N GLY A 364 -0.18 -15.99 -6.09
CA GLY A 364 -1.46 -16.20 -5.43
C GLY A 364 -1.90 -14.97 -4.64
N ALA A 365 -1.03 -14.45 -3.76
CA ALA A 365 -1.33 -13.25 -2.98
C ALA A 365 -1.57 -12.02 -3.86
N ALA A 366 -0.74 -11.80 -4.89
CA ALA A 366 -0.90 -10.68 -5.81
C ALA A 366 -2.18 -10.80 -6.65
N THR A 367 -2.58 -12.01 -7.04
CA THR A 367 -3.85 -12.24 -7.76
C THR A 367 -5.05 -12.00 -6.85
N LEU A 368 -5.03 -12.52 -5.61
CA LEU A 368 -6.09 -12.26 -4.64
C LEU A 368 -6.23 -10.75 -4.35
N ALA A 369 -5.12 -10.03 -4.27
CA ALA A 369 -5.12 -8.57 -4.13
C ALA A 369 -5.73 -7.87 -5.35
N ALA A 370 -5.32 -8.27 -6.56
CA ALA A 370 -5.86 -7.72 -7.80
C ALA A 370 -7.36 -7.99 -7.94
N VAL A 371 -7.80 -9.20 -7.60
CA VAL A 371 -9.21 -9.61 -7.58
C VAL A 371 -9.94 -8.78 -6.53
N GLY A 372 -9.51 -8.82 -5.26
CA GLY A 372 -10.09 -8.10 -4.11
C GLY A 372 -10.27 -6.61 -4.33
N ALA A 373 -9.28 -5.95 -4.92
CA ALA A 373 -9.34 -4.53 -5.26
C ALA A 373 -10.11 -4.23 -6.57
N GLY A 374 -10.58 -5.26 -7.27
CA GLY A 374 -11.24 -5.17 -8.57
C GLY A 374 -10.36 -4.47 -9.62
N MET A 375 -9.04 -4.69 -9.59
CA MET A 375 -8.08 -4.02 -10.48
C MET A 375 -8.25 -4.48 -11.93
N THR A 376 -8.14 -3.56 -12.88
CA THR A 376 -8.22 -3.84 -14.31
C THR A 376 -7.21 -3.03 -15.10
N ALA A 377 -7.05 -3.31 -16.40
CA ALA A 377 -6.22 -2.51 -17.30
C ALA A 377 -6.65 -1.02 -17.42
N ARG A 378 -7.84 -0.66 -16.92
CA ARG A 378 -8.29 0.73 -16.84
C ARG A 378 -7.70 1.48 -15.65
N ASP A 379 -7.19 0.77 -14.65
CA ASP A 379 -6.64 1.34 -13.43
C ASP A 379 -5.20 1.83 -13.58
N THR A 380 -4.88 2.83 -12.75
CA THR A 380 -3.51 3.24 -12.46
C THR A 380 -3.27 3.04 -10.97
N VAL A 381 -2.34 2.15 -10.64
CA VAL A 381 -1.95 1.80 -9.27
C VAL A 381 -0.76 2.66 -8.84
N TYR A 382 -0.90 3.45 -7.78
CA TYR A 382 0.18 4.28 -7.22
C TYR A 382 0.93 3.55 -6.11
N VAL A 383 2.21 3.27 -6.35
CA VAL A 383 3.10 2.56 -5.45
C VAL A 383 4.18 3.52 -4.96
N SER A 384 3.96 4.08 -3.77
CA SER A 384 4.95 4.88 -3.03
C SER A 384 5.55 4.16 -1.83
N LEU A 385 5.06 2.94 -1.57
CA LEU A 385 5.56 2.08 -0.50
C LEU A 385 6.81 1.32 -0.95
N PRO A 386 7.69 0.90 -0.02
CA PRO A 386 8.95 0.29 -0.40
C PRO A 386 8.81 -1.06 -1.11
N LEU A 387 9.56 -1.25 -2.20
CA LEU A 387 9.53 -2.49 -3.02
C LEU A 387 10.21 -3.69 -2.35
N TYR A 388 10.94 -3.52 -1.25
CA TYR A 388 11.43 -4.66 -0.45
C TYR A 388 10.39 -5.18 0.56
N HIS A 389 9.22 -4.52 0.66
CA HIS A 389 8.11 -4.94 1.50
C HIS A 389 6.95 -5.52 0.67
N ALA A 390 6.22 -6.49 1.26
CA ALA A 390 5.14 -7.20 0.60
C ALA A 390 4.01 -6.27 0.11
N THR A 391 3.60 -5.26 0.88
CA THR A 391 2.52 -4.35 0.46
C THR A 391 2.91 -3.56 -0.81
N GLY A 392 4.13 -3.03 -0.88
CA GLY A 392 4.60 -2.28 -2.05
C GLY A 392 4.80 -3.19 -3.27
N LEU A 393 5.49 -4.31 -3.10
CA LEU A 393 5.88 -5.18 -4.21
C LEU A 393 4.79 -6.16 -4.64
N VAL A 394 4.21 -6.90 -3.71
CA VAL A 394 3.25 -7.97 -4.01
C VAL A 394 1.88 -7.36 -4.29
N LEU A 395 1.34 -6.59 -3.34
CA LEU A 395 -0.02 -6.04 -3.44
C LEU A 395 -0.11 -4.79 -4.30
N GLY A 396 0.98 -4.03 -4.43
CA GLY A 396 1.09 -2.88 -5.30
C GLY A 396 1.51 -3.25 -6.72
N ALA A 397 2.82 -3.43 -6.91
CA ALA A 397 3.40 -3.59 -8.24
C ALA A 397 2.98 -4.90 -8.93
N THR A 398 3.06 -6.04 -8.24
CA THR A 398 2.77 -7.36 -8.83
C THR A 398 1.27 -7.55 -9.07
N ALA A 399 0.39 -7.13 -8.15
CA ALA A 399 -1.05 -7.18 -8.35
C ALA A 399 -1.50 -6.28 -9.51
N GLY A 400 -0.97 -5.06 -9.59
CA GLY A 400 -1.22 -4.15 -10.72
C GLY A 400 -0.77 -4.76 -12.04
N PHE A 401 0.40 -5.39 -12.05
CA PHE A 401 0.90 -6.11 -13.22
C PHE A 401 0.00 -7.29 -13.63
N ILE A 402 -0.44 -8.14 -12.69
CA ILE A 402 -1.39 -9.25 -12.95
C ILE A 402 -2.71 -8.72 -13.53
N ALA A 403 -3.22 -7.62 -12.99
CA ALA A 403 -4.44 -6.98 -13.47
C ALA A 403 -4.29 -6.35 -14.88
N GLY A 404 -3.05 -6.17 -15.36
CA GLY A 404 -2.73 -5.39 -16.56
C GLY A 404 -2.88 -3.88 -16.36
N SER A 405 -2.94 -3.42 -15.12
CA SER A 405 -3.01 -2.00 -14.75
C SER A 405 -1.69 -1.29 -15.04
N ARG A 406 -1.73 0.04 -15.17
CA ARG A 406 -0.51 0.85 -15.16
C ARG A 406 -0.01 1.00 -13.72
N VAL A 407 1.28 0.82 -13.47
CA VAL A 407 1.87 1.02 -12.14
C VAL A 407 2.67 2.33 -12.12
N VAL A 408 2.23 3.32 -11.36
CA VAL A 408 3.05 4.51 -11.08
C VAL A 408 3.96 4.19 -9.91
N LEU A 409 5.25 4.20 -10.16
CA LEU A 409 6.25 4.03 -9.12
C LEU A 409 6.74 5.40 -8.65
N ALA A 410 6.59 5.67 -7.36
CA ALA A 410 7.18 6.84 -6.72
C ALA A 410 8.44 6.43 -5.93
N PRO A 411 9.53 7.25 -5.95
CA PRO A 411 10.74 6.94 -5.20
C PRO A 411 10.48 6.81 -3.69
N ARG A 412 9.56 7.63 -3.18
CA ARG A 412 9.07 7.63 -1.80
C ARG A 412 7.75 8.38 -1.74
N PHE A 413 6.97 8.11 -0.70
CA PHE A 413 5.78 8.91 -0.42
C PHE A 413 6.13 10.37 -0.14
N SER A 414 5.29 11.28 -0.61
CA SER A 414 5.46 12.72 -0.44
C SER A 414 4.12 13.41 -0.45
N VAL A 415 3.71 13.89 0.72
CA VAL A 415 2.45 14.61 0.93
C VAL A 415 2.29 15.76 -0.07
N SER A 416 3.32 16.60 -0.21
CA SER A 416 3.30 17.77 -1.10
C SER A 416 3.17 17.44 -2.59
N ARG A 417 3.53 16.22 -3.02
CA ARG A 417 3.43 15.78 -4.42
C ARG A 417 2.26 14.85 -4.68
N PHE A 418 1.64 14.30 -3.63
CA PHE A 418 0.66 13.23 -3.74
C PHE A 418 -0.49 13.61 -4.69
N TRP A 419 -1.12 14.75 -4.45
CA TRP A 419 -2.25 15.19 -5.29
C TRP A 419 -1.85 15.55 -6.71
N ASP A 420 -0.62 16.03 -6.90
CA ASP A 420 -0.10 16.30 -8.25
C ASP A 420 0.18 15.01 -9.00
N ASP A 421 0.80 14.02 -8.36
CA ASP A 421 1.02 12.69 -8.94
C ASP A 421 -0.31 12.00 -9.28
N VAL A 422 -1.30 12.08 -8.39
CA VAL A 422 -2.64 11.52 -8.59
C VAL A 422 -3.27 12.06 -9.85
N ARG A 423 -3.25 13.38 -10.04
CA ARG A 423 -3.84 14.03 -11.22
C ARG A 423 -2.99 13.82 -12.47
N ARG A 424 -1.67 13.88 -12.33
CA ARG A 424 -0.72 13.74 -13.43
C ARG A 424 -0.80 12.39 -14.09
N HIS A 425 -0.97 11.33 -13.29
CA HIS A 425 -0.95 9.95 -13.78
C HIS A 425 -2.33 9.29 -13.79
N GLY A 426 -3.34 9.96 -13.25
CA GLY A 426 -4.70 9.41 -13.22
C GLY A 426 -4.85 8.26 -12.27
N VAL A 427 -4.29 8.40 -11.08
CA VAL A 427 -4.25 7.34 -10.08
C VAL A 427 -5.67 6.99 -9.66
N THR A 428 -6.02 5.71 -9.78
CA THR A 428 -7.34 5.18 -9.38
C THR A 428 -7.24 4.33 -8.11
N VAL A 429 -6.09 3.67 -7.89
CA VAL A 429 -5.82 2.84 -6.72
C VAL A 429 -4.55 3.30 -6.05
N VAL A 430 -4.59 3.54 -4.74
CA VAL A 430 -3.42 3.93 -3.94
C VAL A 430 -3.16 2.88 -2.88
N LEU A 431 -1.89 2.50 -2.73
CA LEU A 431 -1.47 1.58 -1.67
C LEU A 431 -1.09 2.38 -0.42
N TYR A 432 -1.58 1.98 0.75
CA TYR A 432 -1.20 2.57 2.04
C TYR A 432 -0.74 1.53 3.05
N VAL A 433 -0.02 1.98 4.07
CA VAL A 433 0.27 1.23 5.30
C VAL A 433 0.15 2.19 6.47
N GLY A 434 -0.54 1.76 7.53
CA GLY A 434 -0.59 2.45 8.80
C GLY A 434 -1.05 3.90 8.67
N GLU A 435 -0.23 4.80 9.23
CA GLU A 435 -0.47 6.23 9.34
C GLU A 435 -0.30 7.03 8.03
N LEU A 436 -0.03 6.39 6.88
CA LEU A 436 0.19 7.12 5.62
C LEU A 436 -0.96 8.09 5.31
N CYS A 437 -2.20 7.63 5.50
CA CYS A 437 -3.38 8.46 5.26
C CYS A 437 -3.55 9.58 6.29
N ARG A 438 -3.02 9.43 7.51
CA ARG A 438 -3.02 10.50 8.51
C ARG A 438 -2.24 11.72 8.01
N PHE A 439 -1.10 11.51 7.38
CA PHE A 439 -0.33 12.61 6.80
C PHE A 439 -1.10 13.38 5.71
N LEU A 440 -2.03 12.74 5.00
CA LEU A 440 -2.87 13.41 4.01
C LEU A 440 -3.99 14.20 4.65
N ILE A 441 -4.64 13.68 5.69
CA ILE A 441 -5.73 14.40 6.39
C ILE A 441 -5.21 15.51 7.31
N ASN A 442 -3.90 15.57 7.59
CA ASN A 442 -3.29 16.65 8.38
C ASN A 442 -2.78 17.82 7.51
N THR A 443 -2.90 17.76 6.18
CA THR A 443 -2.56 18.93 5.34
C THR A 443 -3.64 20.00 5.42
N PRO A 444 -3.33 21.28 5.13
CA PRO A 444 -4.37 22.30 4.93
C PRO A 444 -5.38 21.84 3.87
N GLU A 445 -6.68 22.07 4.11
CA GLU A 445 -7.73 21.74 3.13
C GLU A 445 -7.55 22.55 1.85
N ALA A 446 -7.46 21.85 0.71
CA ALA A 446 -7.47 22.47 -0.61
C ALA A 446 -8.83 22.30 -1.31
N ALA A 447 -9.28 23.35 -2.01
CA ALA A 447 -10.62 23.44 -2.63
C ALA A 447 -10.94 22.32 -3.67
N ASN A 448 -9.93 21.59 -4.13
CA ASN A 448 -10.05 20.54 -5.14
C ASN A 448 -9.66 19.14 -4.62
N GLU A 449 -9.57 18.94 -3.31
CA GLU A 449 -9.24 17.62 -2.73
C GLU A 449 -10.31 16.57 -2.99
N LYS A 450 -11.57 16.96 -3.20
CA LYS A 450 -12.66 16.05 -3.61
C LYS A 450 -12.70 15.78 -5.12
N ARG A 451 -11.78 16.38 -5.89
CA ARG A 451 -11.71 16.30 -7.35
C ARG A 451 -10.50 15.49 -7.77
N HIS A 452 -10.49 14.22 -7.38
CA HIS A 452 -9.46 13.24 -7.74
C HIS A 452 -10.05 12.05 -8.52
N THR A 453 -9.18 11.21 -9.05
CA THR A 453 -9.52 9.97 -9.77
C THR A 453 -9.49 8.73 -8.88
N ILE A 454 -9.03 8.86 -7.64
CA ILE A 454 -8.92 7.75 -6.68
C ILE A 454 -10.31 7.18 -6.42
N ARG A 455 -10.46 5.87 -6.66
CA ARG A 455 -11.67 5.10 -6.32
C ARG A 455 -11.45 4.19 -5.11
N LEU A 456 -10.20 3.84 -4.82
CA LEU A 456 -9.88 2.83 -3.82
C LEU A 456 -8.51 3.09 -3.16
N LEU A 457 -8.49 3.09 -1.83
CA LEU A 457 -7.29 2.92 -1.03
C LEU A 457 -7.20 1.46 -0.63
N VAL A 458 -6.05 0.82 -0.82
CA VAL A 458 -5.82 -0.58 -0.48
C VAL A 458 -4.63 -0.66 0.45
N GLY A 459 -4.78 -1.26 1.62
CA GLY A 459 -3.71 -1.23 2.60
C GLY A 459 -4.03 -1.95 3.88
N ASN A 460 -3.15 -1.78 4.85
CA ASN A 460 -3.25 -2.42 6.15
C ASN A 460 -2.83 -1.48 7.28
N GLY A 461 -3.55 -1.56 8.40
CA GLY A 461 -3.34 -0.80 9.63
C GLY A 461 -3.93 0.61 9.63
N MET A 462 -4.98 0.92 8.85
CA MET A 462 -5.62 2.23 8.99
C MET A 462 -6.43 2.30 10.28
N ARG A 463 -6.13 3.29 11.12
CA ARG A 463 -6.94 3.55 12.31
C ARG A 463 -8.34 4.04 11.94
N GLU A 464 -9.30 3.72 12.79
CA GLU A 464 -10.72 4.00 12.55
C GLU A 464 -10.99 5.50 12.35
N ASP A 465 -10.43 6.35 13.20
CA ASP A 465 -10.56 7.81 13.13
C ASP A 465 -10.00 8.38 11.82
N VAL A 466 -8.80 7.94 11.42
CA VAL A 466 -8.16 8.31 10.16
C VAL A 466 -9.02 7.87 8.97
N TRP A 467 -9.57 6.65 9.02
CA TRP A 467 -10.43 6.13 7.96
C TRP A 467 -11.70 6.97 7.83
N ARG A 468 -12.42 7.24 8.93
CA ARG A 468 -13.62 8.09 8.91
C ARG A 468 -13.32 9.47 8.32
N GLU A 469 -12.19 10.06 8.69
CA GLU A 469 -11.78 11.36 8.19
C GLU A 469 -11.41 11.34 6.69
N VAL A 470 -10.72 10.30 6.21
CA VAL A 470 -10.44 10.10 4.78
C VAL A 470 -11.74 10.08 3.95
N LEU A 471 -12.75 9.34 4.42
CA LEU A 471 -14.04 9.25 3.73
C LEU A 471 -14.78 10.60 3.73
N ARG A 472 -14.75 11.32 4.86
CA ARG A 472 -15.41 12.62 5.03
C ARG A 472 -14.74 13.72 4.18
N ARG A 473 -13.41 13.82 4.25
CA ARG A 473 -12.60 14.90 3.67
C ARG A 473 -12.44 14.75 2.17
N PHE A 474 -12.05 13.57 1.69
CA PHE A 474 -11.76 13.38 0.26
C PHE A 474 -13.01 12.94 -0.51
N GLY A 475 -13.85 12.08 0.07
CA GLY A 475 -15.11 11.65 -0.53
C GLY A 475 -14.95 10.88 -1.85
N GLY A 476 -15.92 10.03 -2.19
CA GLY A 476 -15.85 9.23 -3.43
C GLY A 476 -14.70 8.21 -3.48
N ILE A 477 -14.09 7.94 -2.33
CA ILE A 477 -13.05 6.92 -2.12
C ILE A 477 -13.67 5.78 -1.31
N ARG A 478 -13.34 4.53 -1.67
CA ARG A 478 -13.52 3.38 -0.79
C ARG A 478 -12.18 2.96 -0.19
N VAL A 479 -12.23 2.26 0.94
CA VAL A 479 -11.05 1.68 1.58
C VAL A 479 -11.24 0.16 1.62
N LEU A 480 -10.22 -0.56 1.16
CA LEU A 480 -10.08 -1.99 1.35
C LEU A 480 -8.93 -2.20 2.33
N GLU A 481 -9.31 -2.55 3.55
CA GLU A 481 -8.40 -2.88 4.64
C GLU A 481 -8.19 -4.41 4.64
N PHE A 482 -6.95 -4.85 4.83
CA PHE A 482 -6.64 -6.28 4.93
C PHE A 482 -5.66 -6.55 6.08
N TYR A 483 -5.71 -7.77 6.59
CA TYR A 483 -4.73 -8.30 7.53
C TYR A 483 -3.97 -9.46 6.89
N ALA A 484 -2.64 -9.38 6.92
CA ALA A 484 -1.73 -10.44 6.51
C ALA A 484 -0.34 -10.22 7.12
N ALA A 485 0.44 -11.29 7.20
CA ALA A 485 1.86 -11.27 7.58
C ALA A 485 2.74 -11.81 6.44
N THR A 486 3.96 -11.27 6.29
CA THR A 486 4.89 -11.65 5.22
C THR A 486 5.15 -13.16 5.19
N GLU A 487 5.33 -13.77 6.36
CA GLU A 487 5.54 -15.20 6.56
C GLU A 487 4.23 -16.00 6.71
N GLY A 488 3.14 -15.34 7.13
CA GLY A 488 1.93 -16.02 7.62
C GLY A 488 1.03 -16.56 6.53
N ASN A 489 0.26 -17.59 6.82
CA ASN A 489 -0.69 -18.20 5.88
C ASN A 489 -2.13 -17.66 6.02
N ILE A 490 -2.30 -16.55 6.75
CA ILE A 490 -3.61 -15.94 7.01
C ILE A 490 -3.79 -14.70 6.15
N LEU A 491 -4.98 -14.59 5.56
CA LEU A 491 -5.47 -13.39 4.87
C LEU A 491 -6.90 -13.11 5.35
N LEU A 492 -7.11 -11.93 5.90
CA LEU A 492 -8.43 -11.36 6.15
C LEU A 492 -8.55 -10.09 5.31
N ALA A 493 -9.72 -9.82 4.76
CA ALA A 493 -9.95 -8.59 4.02
C ALA A 493 -11.38 -8.05 4.22
N ASN A 494 -11.45 -6.76 4.50
CA ASN A 494 -12.67 -5.97 4.47
C ASN A 494 -12.87 -5.44 3.04
N LEU A 495 -13.45 -6.27 2.18
CA LEU A 495 -13.58 -6.00 0.74
C LEU A 495 -14.53 -4.84 0.42
N THR A 496 -15.57 -4.64 1.25
CA THR A 496 -16.57 -3.60 1.04
C THR A 496 -16.14 -2.27 1.66
N GLY A 497 -15.40 -2.33 2.76
CA GLY A 497 -15.03 -1.17 3.57
C GLY A 497 -16.19 -0.61 4.39
N GLU A 498 -17.28 -1.37 4.56
CA GLU A 498 -18.48 -0.94 5.28
C GLU A 498 -18.26 -0.89 6.80
N LYS A 499 -17.56 -1.88 7.34
CA LYS A 499 -17.16 -1.91 8.76
C LYS A 499 -15.84 -1.20 8.96
N VAL A 500 -15.89 0.12 9.11
CA VAL A 500 -14.70 0.95 9.38
C VAL A 500 -13.97 0.44 10.63
N GLY A 501 -12.66 0.20 10.52
CA GLY A 501 -11.82 -0.34 11.59
C GLY A 501 -11.71 -1.88 11.61
N SER A 502 -12.59 -2.59 10.91
CA SER A 502 -12.48 -4.05 10.76
C SER A 502 -11.43 -4.43 9.72
N VAL A 503 -10.67 -5.49 9.99
CA VAL A 503 -9.76 -6.15 9.02
C VAL A 503 -10.48 -7.21 8.16
N GLY A 504 -11.78 -7.39 8.39
CA GLY A 504 -12.71 -8.19 7.59
C GLY A 504 -12.64 -9.69 7.85
N ARG A 505 -12.95 -10.48 6.82
CA ARG A 505 -13.11 -11.94 6.87
C ARG A 505 -12.14 -12.65 5.95
N VAL A 506 -12.02 -13.97 6.10
CA VAL A 506 -11.33 -14.79 5.10
C VAL A 506 -12.04 -14.63 3.75
N PRO A 507 -11.37 -14.10 2.71
CA PRO A 507 -12.03 -13.92 1.43
C PRO A 507 -12.38 -15.29 0.81
N PHE A 508 -13.64 -15.46 0.41
CA PHE A 508 -14.12 -16.68 -0.27
C PHE A 508 -14.00 -17.98 0.54
N ASP A 509 -13.81 -17.90 1.87
CA ASP A 509 -13.70 -19.06 2.78
C ASP A 509 -12.62 -20.09 2.38
N VAL A 510 -11.57 -19.67 1.65
CA VAL A 510 -10.51 -20.57 1.14
C VAL A 510 -9.45 -20.95 2.17
N LEU A 511 -9.47 -20.32 3.34
CA LEU A 511 -8.56 -20.57 4.46
C LEU A 511 -9.37 -20.87 5.70
N ARG A 512 -8.86 -21.78 6.54
CA ARG A 512 -9.41 -22.02 7.87
C ARG A 512 -8.63 -21.22 8.90
N THR A 513 -9.32 -20.36 9.65
CA THR A 513 -8.77 -19.53 10.73
C THR A 513 -9.65 -19.61 11.97
N GLU A 514 -9.05 -19.58 13.15
CA GLU A 514 -9.76 -19.63 14.43
C GLU A 514 -9.14 -18.62 15.43
N LEU A 515 -9.89 -18.26 16.47
CA LEU A 515 -9.39 -17.50 17.62
C LEU A 515 -9.28 -18.42 18.83
N LEU A 516 -8.07 -18.55 19.36
CA LEU A 516 -7.83 -19.26 20.61
C LEU A 516 -7.78 -18.28 21.77
N ARG A 517 -8.37 -18.63 22.92
CA ARG A 517 -8.16 -17.88 24.16
C ARG A 517 -6.67 -17.85 24.47
N TYR A 518 -6.20 -16.68 24.89
CA TYR A 518 -4.79 -16.45 25.17
C TYR A 518 -4.62 -16.08 26.64
N ASP A 519 -3.84 -16.88 27.37
CA ASP A 519 -3.44 -16.56 28.74
C ASP A 519 -2.25 -15.61 28.67
N PHE A 520 -2.54 -14.32 28.83
CA PHE A 520 -1.53 -13.28 28.87
C PHE A 520 -0.63 -13.34 30.11
N GLU A 521 -1.06 -13.97 31.21
CA GLU A 521 -0.23 -14.12 32.39
C GLU A 521 0.89 -15.13 32.15
N ARG A 522 0.53 -16.25 31.54
CA ARG A 522 1.47 -17.33 31.19
C ARG A 522 2.19 -17.10 29.87
N GLY A 523 1.66 -16.22 29.02
CA GLY A 523 2.20 -15.97 27.68
C GLY A 523 2.00 -17.16 26.74
N GLU A 524 0.89 -17.89 26.90
CA GLU A 524 0.58 -19.08 26.11
C GLU A 524 -0.90 -19.17 25.75
N VAL A 525 -1.24 -20.08 24.84
CA VAL A 525 -2.64 -20.38 24.49
C VAL A 525 -3.31 -21.07 25.69
N ALA A 526 -4.48 -20.58 26.09
CA ALA A 526 -5.23 -21.11 27.20
C ALA A 526 -5.75 -22.53 26.90
N ARG A 527 -5.71 -23.38 27.93
CA ARG A 527 -6.15 -24.78 27.88
C ARG A 527 -7.11 -25.08 29.02
N ASP A 528 -8.06 -25.97 28.77
CA ASP A 528 -8.95 -26.49 29.80
C ASP A 528 -8.24 -27.52 30.70
N ASP A 529 -8.96 -28.04 31.71
CA ASP A 529 -8.43 -29.00 32.68
C ASP A 529 -7.99 -30.34 32.03
N ASP A 530 -8.56 -30.68 30.87
CA ASP A 530 -8.20 -31.85 30.08
C ASP A 530 -7.01 -31.57 29.13
N GLY A 531 -6.50 -30.33 29.11
CA GLY A 531 -5.37 -29.90 28.30
C GLY A 531 -5.72 -29.53 26.85
N ASN A 532 -7.00 -29.44 26.49
CA ASN A 532 -7.45 -29.02 25.16
C ASN A 532 -7.35 -27.51 25.02
N VAL A 533 -7.11 -27.01 23.80
CA VAL A 533 -7.12 -25.57 23.54
C VAL A 533 -8.53 -25.00 23.70
N MET A 534 -8.64 -23.79 24.25
CA MET A 534 -9.92 -23.11 24.39
C MET A 534 -10.15 -22.13 23.24
N LEU A 535 -11.34 -22.16 22.64
CA LEU A 535 -11.78 -21.20 21.63
C LEU A 535 -12.34 -19.94 22.26
N CYS A 536 -12.21 -18.81 21.58
CA CYS A 536 -12.89 -17.58 21.94
C CYS A 536 -14.38 -17.62 21.55
N ASP A 537 -15.21 -17.03 22.39
CA ASP A 537 -16.59 -16.67 22.03
C ASP A 537 -16.61 -15.42 21.12
N ASP A 538 -17.78 -15.08 20.59
CA ASP A 538 -17.93 -13.84 19.83
C ASP A 538 -17.61 -12.63 20.73
N ASP A 539 -16.98 -11.64 20.12
CA ASP A 539 -16.46 -10.44 20.78
C ASP A 539 -15.40 -10.68 21.88
N GLU A 540 -14.91 -11.91 22.03
CA GLU A 540 -13.80 -12.20 22.93
C GLU A 540 -12.44 -12.03 22.19
N PRO A 541 -11.50 -11.22 22.72
CA PRO A 541 -10.14 -11.12 22.18
C PRO A 541 -9.36 -12.44 22.33
N GLY A 542 -8.73 -12.89 21.25
CA GLY A 542 -7.97 -14.12 21.21
C GLY A 542 -6.83 -14.13 20.20
N MET A 543 -5.94 -15.09 20.34
CA MET A 543 -4.84 -15.34 19.41
C MET A 543 -5.38 -15.89 18.09
N LEU A 544 -5.08 -15.20 16.99
CA LEU A 544 -5.45 -15.67 15.66
C LEU A 544 -4.51 -16.77 15.18
N ILE A 545 -5.11 -17.88 14.72
CA ILE A 545 -4.39 -19.00 14.11
C ILE A 545 -4.91 -19.33 12.71
N GLY A 546 -4.06 -19.91 11.87
CA GLY A 546 -4.40 -20.33 10.51
C GLY A 546 -3.95 -21.75 10.23
N GLN A 547 -4.85 -22.60 9.72
CA GLN A 547 -4.55 -24.01 9.51
C GLN A 547 -3.41 -24.19 8.52
N ILE A 548 -2.42 -25.04 8.84
CA ILE A 548 -1.34 -25.39 7.93
C ILE A 548 -1.71 -26.68 7.21
N HIS A 549 -1.97 -26.59 5.91
CA HIS A 549 -2.17 -27.77 5.07
C HIS A 549 -1.05 -27.88 4.03
N PRO A 550 -0.16 -28.90 4.12
CA PRO A 550 1.05 -28.98 3.28
C PRO A 550 0.78 -28.99 1.77
N LEU A 551 -0.36 -29.56 1.37
CA LEU A 551 -0.75 -29.71 -0.04
C LEU A 551 -1.61 -28.55 -0.57
N ASN A 552 -2.09 -27.66 0.31
CA ASN A 552 -2.88 -26.51 -0.12
C ASN A 552 -1.96 -25.29 -0.25
N PRO A 553 -1.71 -24.77 -1.46
CA PRO A 553 -0.77 -23.67 -1.67
C PRO A 553 -1.19 -22.34 -1.02
N PHE A 554 -2.47 -22.17 -0.66
CA PHE A 554 -2.94 -20.98 0.05
C PHE A 554 -2.70 -21.05 1.56
N SER A 555 -2.85 -22.23 2.16
CA SER A 555 -2.71 -22.42 3.60
C SER A 555 -1.38 -23.06 4.03
N ARG A 556 -0.49 -23.39 3.08
CA ARG A 556 0.88 -23.82 3.36
C ARG A 556 1.65 -22.71 4.07
N PHE A 557 2.42 -23.09 5.08
CA PHE A 557 3.33 -22.20 5.79
C PHE A 557 4.77 -22.56 5.42
N ASP A 558 5.41 -21.70 4.61
CA ASP A 558 6.80 -21.91 4.21
C ASP A 558 7.77 -21.56 5.35
N GLY A 559 7.46 -20.58 6.19
CA GLY A 559 8.28 -20.16 7.32
C GLY A 559 9.52 -19.34 6.92
N TYR A 560 10.54 -19.38 7.77
CA TYR A 560 11.80 -18.64 7.59
C TYR A 560 12.93 -19.56 7.10
N THR A 561 14.07 -18.97 6.72
CA THR A 561 15.31 -19.74 6.50
C THR A 561 15.86 -20.33 7.79
N ASP A 562 15.55 -19.72 8.94
CA ASP A 562 15.82 -20.24 10.28
C ASP A 562 14.70 -21.22 10.72
N ALA A 563 15.05 -22.49 10.89
CA ALA A 563 14.13 -23.55 11.31
C ALA A 563 13.60 -23.34 12.74
N ARG A 564 14.41 -22.78 13.66
CA ARG A 564 13.97 -22.49 15.03
C ARG A 564 12.95 -21.36 15.05
N ALA A 565 13.18 -20.31 14.25
CA ALA A 565 12.21 -19.24 14.10
C ALA A 565 10.89 -19.74 13.49
N THR A 566 10.96 -20.70 12.57
CA THR A 566 9.79 -21.33 11.94
C THR A 566 9.00 -22.17 12.95
N GLY A 567 9.67 -23.04 13.71
CA GLY A 567 9.01 -23.89 14.71
C GLY A 567 8.26 -23.10 15.78
N LYS A 568 8.77 -21.94 16.20
CA LYS A 568 8.08 -21.03 17.14
C LYS A 568 6.76 -20.45 16.63
N LYS A 569 6.51 -20.53 15.33
CA LYS A 569 5.28 -20.04 14.68
C LYS A 569 4.29 -21.16 14.39
N ILE A 570 4.54 -22.38 14.86
CA ILE A 570 3.66 -23.53 14.63
C ILE A 570 3.20 -24.08 15.97
N ILE A 571 1.89 -24.25 16.11
CA ILE A 571 1.27 -25.02 17.18
C ILE A 571 0.67 -26.30 16.58
N HIS A 572 0.86 -27.42 17.28
CA HIS A 572 0.46 -28.75 16.85
C HIS A 572 -0.62 -29.33 17.76
N ASN A 573 -1.38 -30.30 17.24
CA ASN A 573 -2.40 -31.03 18.00
C ASN A 573 -3.40 -30.07 18.67
N VAL A 574 -3.91 -29.11 17.89
CA VAL A 574 -4.86 -28.08 18.33
C VAL A 574 -6.25 -28.68 18.40
N PHE A 575 -6.78 -29.20 17.28
CA PHE A 575 -8.11 -29.81 17.22
C PHE A 575 -8.05 -31.32 17.01
N THR A 576 -7.05 -31.81 16.29
CA THR A 576 -6.87 -33.24 16.03
C THR A 576 -5.39 -33.60 16.08
N VAL A 577 -5.08 -34.81 16.55
CA VAL A 577 -3.70 -35.31 16.55
C VAL A 577 -3.11 -35.26 15.14
N GLY A 578 -1.94 -34.64 15.01
CA GLY A 578 -1.22 -34.46 13.75
C GLY A 578 -1.55 -33.20 12.98
N ASP A 579 -2.54 -32.40 13.42
CA ASP A 579 -2.76 -31.09 12.81
C ASP A 579 -1.65 -30.08 13.18
N ALA A 580 -1.54 -29.05 12.35
CA ALA A 580 -0.59 -27.97 12.53
C ALA A 580 -1.24 -26.65 12.16
N TRP A 581 -0.95 -25.62 12.94
CA TRP A 581 -1.52 -24.29 12.78
C TRP A 581 -0.45 -23.23 12.91
N PHE A 582 -0.52 -22.23 12.06
CA PHE A 582 0.31 -21.05 12.12
C PHE A 582 -0.19 -20.16 13.26
N LEU A 583 0.73 -19.82 14.16
CA LEU A 583 0.51 -18.92 15.28
C LEU A 583 0.87 -17.49 14.86
N SER A 584 -0.12 -16.63 14.68
CA SER A 584 0.12 -15.26 14.18
C SER A 584 1.00 -14.45 15.13
N GLY A 585 0.74 -14.56 16.43
CA GLY A 585 1.28 -13.66 17.46
C GLY A 585 0.45 -12.38 17.61
N ASP A 586 -0.68 -12.27 16.92
CA ASP A 586 -1.58 -11.13 16.98
C ASP A 586 -2.90 -11.54 17.66
N ILE A 587 -3.40 -10.65 18.52
CA ILE A 587 -4.68 -10.76 19.21
C ILE A 587 -5.74 -10.02 18.40
N LEU A 588 -6.79 -10.73 18.06
CA LEU A 588 -7.93 -10.23 17.31
C LEU A 588 -9.22 -10.59 18.04
N ARG A 589 -10.29 -9.86 17.73
CA ARG A 589 -11.65 -10.16 18.16
C ARG A 589 -12.49 -10.46 16.92
N ARG A 590 -13.41 -11.43 16.98
CA ARG A 590 -14.36 -11.72 15.91
C ARG A 590 -15.75 -11.29 16.37
N ASP A 591 -16.42 -10.45 15.59
CA ASP A 591 -17.79 -10.04 15.89
C ASP A 591 -18.82 -11.10 15.47
N ALA A 592 -20.08 -10.89 15.86
CA ALA A 592 -21.18 -11.82 15.57
C ALA A 592 -21.49 -12.01 14.07
N ASP A 593 -21.05 -11.11 13.18
CA ASP A 593 -21.16 -11.30 11.73
C ASP A 593 -19.94 -12.03 11.13
N GLY A 594 -18.97 -12.39 11.99
CA GLY A 594 -17.74 -13.08 11.65
C GLY A 594 -16.60 -12.17 11.21
N ASP A 595 -16.75 -10.85 11.27
CA ASP A 595 -15.68 -9.91 10.90
C ASP A 595 -14.65 -9.78 12.03
N PHE A 596 -13.38 -9.78 11.63
CA PHE A 596 -12.27 -9.67 12.56
C PHE A 596 -11.87 -8.22 12.78
N TRP A 597 -11.45 -7.93 14.00
CA TRP A 597 -11.00 -6.63 14.48
C TRP A 597 -9.64 -6.82 15.12
N PHE A 598 -8.65 -6.04 14.65
CA PHE A 598 -7.32 -6.07 15.25
C PHE A 598 -7.38 -5.47 16.66
N VAL A 599 -6.88 -6.19 17.66
CA VAL A 599 -6.84 -5.72 19.04
C VAL A 599 -5.43 -5.31 19.40
N ASP A 600 -4.47 -6.24 19.38
CA ASP A 600 -3.08 -5.93 19.70
C ASP A 600 -2.14 -7.03 19.18
N ARG A 601 -0.85 -6.86 19.40
CA ARG A 601 0.17 -7.89 19.20
C ARG A 601 0.68 -8.40 20.54
N VAL A 602 0.90 -9.71 20.62
CA VAL A 602 1.56 -10.30 21.78
C VAL A 602 2.97 -9.72 21.91
N GLY A 603 3.20 -9.04 23.03
CA GLY A 603 4.44 -8.32 23.35
C GLY A 603 4.35 -6.79 23.22
N ASP A 604 3.32 -6.25 22.57
CA ASP A 604 3.03 -4.82 22.55
C ASP A 604 2.11 -4.42 23.73
N THR A 605 1.26 -5.33 24.22
CA THR A 605 0.47 -5.19 25.45
C THR A 605 1.35 -5.02 26.70
N PHE A 606 0.84 -4.37 27.74
CA PHE A 606 1.49 -4.33 29.06
C PHE A 606 0.57 -4.87 30.15
N ARG A 607 1.18 -5.36 31.25
CA ARG A 607 0.45 -5.89 32.40
C ARG A 607 0.69 -5.01 33.61
N TRP A 608 -0.34 -4.38 34.15
CA TRP A 608 -0.24 -3.52 35.31
C TRP A 608 -1.11 -4.03 36.45
N ARG A 609 -0.48 -4.38 37.59
CA ARG A 609 -1.16 -4.89 38.80
C ARG A 609 -2.17 -6.00 38.50
N GLY A 610 -1.70 -7.02 37.79
CA GLY A 610 -2.45 -8.22 37.44
C GLY A 610 -3.29 -8.13 36.17
N GLU A 611 -3.61 -6.94 35.66
CA GLU A 611 -4.47 -6.77 34.46
C GLU A 611 -3.66 -6.51 33.19
N ASN A 612 -4.08 -7.13 32.09
CA ASN A 612 -3.49 -6.90 30.77
C ASN A 612 -4.21 -5.75 30.07
N VAL A 613 -3.42 -4.84 29.51
CA VAL A 613 -3.92 -3.63 28.87
C VAL A 613 -3.44 -3.61 27.43
N SER A 614 -4.38 -3.46 26.50
CA SER A 614 -4.07 -3.22 25.08
C SER A 614 -3.49 -1.81 24.92
N THR A 615 -2.33 -1.73 24.28
CA THR A 615 -1.76 -0.42 23.96
C THR A 615 -2.55 0.30 22.88
N GLU A 616 -3.07 -0.44 21.90
CA GLU A 616 -3.85 0.12 20.79
C GLU A 616 -5.19 0.71 21.26
N GLU A 617 -5.87 0.05 22.20
CA GLU A 617 -7.12 0.55 22.80
C GLU A 617 -6.89 1.87 23.54
N VAL A 618 -5.86 1.92 24.38
CA VAL A 618 -5.49 3.14 25.12
C VAL A 618 -5.07 4.25 24.15
N GLU A 619 -4.30 3.93 23.11
CA GLU A 619 -3.95 4.88 22.04
C GLU A 619 -5.19 5.43 21.32
N ALA A 620 -6.18 4.58 21.03
CA ALA A 620 -7.41 5.01 20.36
C ALA A 620 -8.18 6.02 21.22
N VAL A 621 -8.31 5.76 22.52
CA VAL A 621 -8.99 6.69 23.45
C VAL A 621 -8.22 7.99 23.59
N LEU A 622 -6.93 7.94 23.92
CA LEU A 622 -6.15 9.15 24.20
C LEU A 622 -6.00 10.07 22.98
N ARG A 623 -6.10 9.53 21.77
CA ARG A 623 -6.07 10.32 20.53
C ARG A 623 -7.29 11.24 20.39
N ALA A 624 -8.41 10.94 21.04
CA ALA A 624 -9.58 11.81 21.06
C ALA A 624 -9.40 13.06 21.94
N ALA A 625 -8.33 13.15 22.72
CA ALA A 625 -8.06 14.30 23.58
C ALA A 625 -7.71 15.57 22.77
N PRO A 626 -8.26 16.74 23.14
CA PRO A 626 -7.97 18.00 22.46
C PRO A 626 -6.46 18.29 22.38
N GLY A 627 -6.00 18.65 21.17
CA GLY A 627 -4.60 19.03 20.94
C GLY A 627 -3.63 17.86 20.78
N VAL A 628 -4.05 16.60 20.92
CA VAL A 628 -3.21 15.42 20.64
C VAL A 628 -3.20 15.13 19.13
N GLU A 629 -2.01 14.91 18.55
CA GLU A 629 -1.84 14.56 17.14
C GLU A 629 -1.49 13.07 16.96
N GLN A 630 -0.50 12.58 17.71
CA GLN A 630 -0.14 11.17 17.72
C GLN A 630 -0.01 10.70 19.15
N VAL A 631 -0.24 9.41 19.36
CA VAL A 631 -0.01 8.75 20.64
C VAL A 631 0.57 7.37 20.39
N ALA A 632 1.50 6.98 21.25
CA ALA A 632 2.07 5.65 21.33
C ALA A 632 2.09 5.23 22.80
N VAL A 633 1.38 4.15 23.12
CA VAL A 633 1.28 3.61 24.47
C VAL A 633 2.18 2.38 24.58
N TYR A 634 2.85 2.25 25.71
CA TYR A 634 3.75 1.14 26.00
C TYR A 634 3.85 0.92 27.51
N GLY A 635 4.22 -0.30 27.89
CA GLY A 635 4.54 -0.62 29.28
C GLY A 635 5.96 -0.22 29.65
N ILE A 636 6.13 0.41 30.82
CA ILE A 636 7.42 0.69 31.45
C ILE A 636 7.54 -0.01 32.80
N GLU A 637 8.76 -0.35 33.23
CA GLU A 637 9.02 -0.88 34.56
C GLU A 637 9.11 0.29 35.57
N ILE A 638 8.49 0.12 36.75
CA ILE A 638 8.60 1.05 37.87
C ILE A 638 9.30 0.32 39.01
N ALA A 639 10.34 0.94 39.57
CA ALA A 639 11.11 0.36 40.65
C ALA A 639 10.21 0.01 41.86
N GLY A 640 10.27 -1.25 42.30
CA GLY A 640 9.50 -1.74 43.45
C GLY A 640 8.05 -2.13 43.15
N GLU A 641 7.57 -1.99 41.91
CA GLU A 641 6.24 -2.43 41.50
C GLU A 641 6.33 -3.66 40.60
N GLU A 642 5.35 -4.56 40.71
CA GLU A 642 5.26 -5.75 39.87
C GLU A 642 4.49 -5.46 38.58
N GLY A 643 5.06 -5.89 37.44
CA GLY A 643 4.50 -5.65 36.12
C GLY A 643 5.05 -4.39 35.45
N ARG A 644 4.33 -3.92 34.43
CA ARG A 644 4.67 -2.76 33.62
C ARG A 644 3.54 -1.74 33.66
N ALA A 645 3.82 -0.53 34.11
CA ALA A 645 2.87 0.56 34.13
C ALA A 645 2.65 1.12 32.73
N GLY A 646 1.42 1.55 32.45
CA GLY A 646 1.10 2.23 31.21
C GLY A 646 1.80 3.58 31.12
N MET A 647 2.46 3.83 30.00
CA MET A 647 3.02 5.12 29.61
C MET A 647 2.57 5.49 28.21
N ALA A 648 2.23 6.76 27.98
CA ALA A 648 1.94 7.29 26.66
C ALA A 648 3.01 8.31 26.25
N ALA A 649 3.53 8.19 25.03
CA ALA A 649 4.25 9.27 24.36
C ALA A 649 3.33 9.91 23.31
N LEU A 650 3.18 11.23 23.33
CA LEU A 650 2.28 11.95 22.44
C LEU A 650 2.94 13.15 21.77
N THR A 651 2.50 13.45 20.55
CA THR A 651 2.80 14.72 19.86
C THR A 651 1.57 15.61 19.91
N LEU A 652 1.78 16.93 19.90
CA LEU A 652 0.69 17.90 19.90
C LEU A 652 0.41 18.41 18.49
N GLN A 653 -0.85 18.78 18.22
CA GLN A 653 -1.26 19.35 16.95
C GLN A 653 -0.53 20.69 16.69
N PRO A 654 -0.23 21.02 15.42
CA PRO A 654 0.33 22.32 15.08
C PRO A 654 -0.51 23.48 15.63
N GLY A 655 0.12 24.36 16.41
CA GLY A 655 -0.55 25.50 17.06
C GLY A 655 -1.01 25.23 18.50
N THR A 656 -0.90 24.00 19.01
CA THR A 656 -1.14 23.68 20.42
C THR A 656 0.13 23.93 21.24
N ALA A 657 0.08 24.90 22.16
CA ALA A 657 1.23 25.32 22.96
C ALA A 657 1.63 24.32 24.07
N ALA A 658 0.64 23.68 24.69
CA ALA A 658 0.85 22.74 25.79
C ALA A 658 -0.28 21.70 25.83
N LEU A 659 0.00 20.56 26.45
CA LEU A 659 -1.00 19.52 26.72
C LEU A 659 -1.98 19.99 27.80
N ASP A 660 -3.28 19.88 27.53
CA ASP A 660 -4.31 20.02 28.56
C ASP A 660 -4.47 18.69 29.31
N GLY A 661 -3.80 18.60 30.46
CA GLY A 661 -3.83 17.39 31.28
C GLY A 661 -5.20 17.07 31.90
N ALA A 662 -6.08 18.05 32.07
CA ALA A 662 -7.43 17.82 32.58
C ALA A 662 -8.32 17.23 31.47
N ALA A 663 -8.27 17.83 30.27
CA ALA A 663 -9.00 17.31 29.11
C ALA A 663 -8.54 15.89 28.72
N LEU A 664 -7.23 15.61 28.79
CA LEU A 664 -6.71 14.26 28.56
C LEU A 664 -7.21 13.26 29.60
N TYR A 665 -7.29 13.67 30.88
CA TYR A 665 -7.84 12.83 31.94
C TYR A 665 -9.32 12.53 31.71
N GLU A 666 -10.13 13.55 31.38
CA GLU A 666 -11.56 13.35 31.11
C GLU A 666 -11.81 12.36 29.97
N VAL A 667 -11.02 12.46 28.89
CA VAL A 667 -11.10 11.50 27.77
C VAL A 667 -10.70 10.10 28.22
N ALA A 668 -9.59 9.95 28.94
CA ALA A 668 -9.15 8.66 29.46
C ALA A 668 -10.19 8.05 30.42
N GLU A 669 -10.75 8.85 31.33
CA GLU A 669 -11.72 8.40 32.33
C GLU A 669 -13.02 7.93 31.69
N SER A 670 -13.48 8.62 30.63
CA SER A 670 -14.75 8.32 29.97
C SER A 670 -14.82 6.92 29.34
N SER A 671 -13.67 6.37 28.96
CA SER A 671 -13.60 5.17 28.10
C SER A 671 -12.64 4.10 28.60
N LEU A 672 -11.68 4.42 29.48
CA LEU A 672 -10.72 3.45 30.02
C LEU A 672 -10.98 3.12 31.48
N ALA A 673 -10.88 1.82 31.79
CA ALA A 673 -10.81 1.34 33.16
C ALA A 673 -9.60 1.97 33.89
N PRO A 674 -9.68 2.20 35.22
CA PRO A 674 -8.61 2.87 35.97
C PRO A 674 -7.21 2.28 35.76
N ARG A 675 -7.08 0.96 35.58
CA ARG A 675 -5.77 0.30 35.37
C ARG A 675 -5.23 0.41 33.94
N ALA A 676 -6.08 0.72 32.97
CA ALA A 676 -5.71 0.94 31.58
C ALA A 676 -5.25 2.38 31.30
N ARG A 677 -5.57 3.33 32.18
CA ARG A 677 -5.13 4.73 32.09
C ARG A 677 -3.61 4.79 32.28
N PRO A 678 -2.85 5.41 31.37
CA PRO A 678 -1.41 5.55 31.57
C PRO A 678 -1.12 6.30 32.86
N LEU A 679 -0.17 5.81 33.64
CA LEU A 679 0.32 6.49 34.83
C LEU A 679 1.19 7.70 34.45
N PHE A 680 1.88 7.60 33.31
CA PHE A 680 2.73 8.66 32.80
C PHE A 680 2.38 9.02 31.36
N VAL A 681 2.49 10.29 31.05
CA VAL A 681 2.33 10.84 29.71
C VAL A 681 3.53 11.73 29.41
N ARG A 682 4.16 11.54 28.25
CA ARG A 682 5.28 12.36 27.78
C ARG A 682 4.92 13.04 26.47
N VAL A 683 5.13 14.35 26.40
CA VAL A 683 5.07 15.12 25.16
C VAL A 683 6.40 15.01 24.44
N VAL A 684 6.39 14.60 23.18
CA VAL A 684 7.58 14.51 22.31
C VAL A 684 7.38 15.37 21.07
N ASP A 685 8.49 15.86 20.49
CA ASP A 685 8.41 16.67 19.25
C ASP A 685 8.01 15.82 18.04
N ALA A 686 8.44 14.56 18.01
CA ALA A 686 8.07 13.58 16.99
C ALA A 686 8.15 12.16 17.54
N LEU A 687 7.28 11.27 17.04
CA LEU A 687 7.42 9.83 17.25
C LEU A 687 8.25 9.23 16.13
N GLU A 688 9.33 8.52 16.48
CA GLU A 688 10.11 7.77 15.51
C GLU A 688 9.26 6.67 14.87
N THR A 689 9.34 6.56 13.55
CA THR A 689 8.61 5.54 12.80
C THR A 689 9.53 4.75 11.89
N THR A 690 9.13 3.51 11.59
CA THR A 690 9.76 2.72 10.55
C THR A 690 9.54 3.34 9.16
N VAL A 691 10.28 2.84 8.18
CA VAL A 691 10.05 3.06 6.73
C VAL A 691 8.63 2.78 6.23
N THR A 692 7.83 2.05 7.00
CA THR A 692 6.40 1.78 6.75
C THR A 692 5.48 2.52 7.72
N PHE A 693 5.97 3.61 8.33
CA PHE A 693 5.22 4.51 9.21
C PHE A 693 4.65 3.86 10.49
N LYS A 694 5.27 2.77 10.98
CA LYS A 694 4.92 2.18 12.29
C LYS A 694 5.74 2.81 13.40
N VAL A 695 5.15 3.20 14.53
CA VAL A 695 5.87 3.81 15.65
C VAL A 695 6.85 2.81 16.28
N ILE A 696 8.07 3.26 16.58
CA ILE A 696 9.11 2.47 17.24
C ILE A 696 9.06 2.75 18.75
N LYS A 697 8.58 1.78 19.53
CA LYS A 697 8.35 1.94 20.99
C LYS A 697 9.57 1.60 21.87
N ARG A 698 10.56 0.86 21.36
CA ARG A 698 11.65 0.31 22.17
C ARG A 698 12.51 1.36 22.87
N GLY A 699 12.95 2.40 22.14
CA GLY A 699 13.73 3.48 22.74
C GLY A 699 12.95 4.24 23.82
N LEU A 700 11.64 4.42 23.60
CA LEU A 700 10.74 5.05 24.57
C LEU A 700 10.56 4.18 25.82
N GLN A 701 10.44 2.86 25.66
CA GLN A 701 10.38 1.90 26.76
C GLN A 701 11.67 1.90 27.59
N GLU A 702 12.83 1.91 26.94
CA GLU A 702 14.15 1.92 27.61
C GLU A 702 14.37 3.22 28.41
N GLN A 703 13.84 4.35 27.95
CA GLN A 703 13.89 5.63 28.68
C GLN A 703 13.00 5.67 29.93
N GLY A 704 11.99 4.81 30.02
CA GLY A 704 11.03 4.78 31.12
C GLY A 704 10.42 6.16 31.43
N ALA A 705 10.01 6.38 32.68
CA ALA A 705 9.52 7.67 33.18
C ALA A 705 10.65 8.64 33.61
N SER A 706 11.81 8.62 32.93
CA SER A 706 12.92 9.54 33.22
C SER A 706 12.56 11.00 32.88
N LEU A 707 12.86 11.93 33.80
CA LEU A 707 12.73 13.37 33.55
C LEU A 707 13.82 13.89 32.62
N GLU A 708 15.06 13.40 32.80
CA GLU A 708 16.20 13.75 31.97
C GLU A 708 15.93 13.42 30.49
N ALA A 709 15.41 12.21 30.22
CA ALA A 709 15.08 11.79 28.86
C ALA A 709 13.88 12.53 28.27
N ALA A 710 12.93 12.98 29.10
CA ALA A 710 11.73 13.69 28.64
C ALA A 710 12.01 15.15 28.26
N GLY A 711 12.93 15.80 28.98
CA GLY A 711 13.07 17.25 28.99
C GLY A 711 12.08 17.93 29.95
N ALA A 712 12.46 19.10 30.47
CA ALA A 712 11.68 19.83 31.46
C ALA A 712 10.27 20.19 30.95
N GLY A 713 9.25 19.98 31.78
CA GLY A 713 7.86 20.31 31.48
C GLY A 713 7.17 19.41 30.45
N ARG A 714 7.80 18.29 30.06
CA ARG A 714 7.28 17.37 29.04
C ARG A 714 6.80 16.04 29.59
N LEU A 715 7.05 15.73 30.86
CA LEU A 715 6.56 14.54 31.52
C LEU A 715 5.40 14.91 32.46
N PHE A 716 4.35 14.11 32.44
CA PHE A 716 3.15 14.26 33.24
C PHE A 716 2.83 12.94 33.94
N ARG A 717 2.29 13.03 35.15
CA ARG A 717 1.83 11.89 35.95
C ARG A 717 0.34 12.01 36.20
N LEU A 718 -0.35 10.87 36.20
CA LEU A 718 -1.74 10.78 36.58
C LEU A 718 -1.94 11.18 38.04
N ASP A 719 -2.70 12.24 38.28
CA ASP A 719 -3.18 12.70 39.59
C ASP A 719 -4.68 12.45 39.66
N GLU A 720 -5.05 11.27 40.16
CA GLU A 720 -6.46 10.84 40.29
C GLU A 720 -7.29 11.79 41.18
N PRO A 721 -6.83 12.20 42.38
CA PRO A 721 -7.55 13.19 43.20
C PRO A 721 -7.81 14.52 42.50
N ALA A 722 -6.82 15.03 41.75
CA ALA A 722 -6.96 16.28 41.00
C ALA A 722 -7.61 16.09 39.62
N ARG A 723 -7.96 14.86 39.23
CA ARG A 723 -8.58 14.48 37.96
C ARG A 723 -7.85 15.08 36.75
N ARG A 724 -6.52 14.94 36.73
CA ARG A 724 -5.67 15.49 35.67
C ARG A 724 -4.36 14.73 35.51
N TYR A 725 -3.73 14.90 34.35
CA TYR A 725 -2.31 14.67 34.17
C TYR A 725 -1.53 15.93 34.61
N ALA A 726 -0.76 15.83 35.69
CA ALA A 726 0.01 16.92 36.26
C ALA A 726 1.48 16.85 35.81
N PRO A 727 2.14 17.98 35.48
CA PRO A 727 3.56 18.00 35.16
C PRO A 727 4.40 17.39 36.29
N VAL A 728 5.39 16.57 35.93
CA VAL A 728 6.34 16.01 36.88
C VAL A 728 7.51 16.99 37.01
N GLU A 729 7.67 17.56 38.20
CA GLU A 729 8.72 18.55 38.48
C GLU A 729 9.99 17.94 39.12
N SER A 730 9.91 16.70 39.64
CA SER A 730 11.04 15.95 40.19
C SER A 730 10.82 14.43 40.13
N GLU A 731 11.87 13.62 40.07
CA GLU A 731 11.80 12.15 39.92
C GLU A 731 11.38 11.38 41.20
N ARG A 732 10.84 12.07 42.22
CA ARG A 732 10.43 11.45 43.49
C ARG A 732 9.01 10.89 43.47
#